data_AF-A0A849PRB2-F1
#
_entry.id   AF-A0A849PRB2-F1
#
_cell.length_a   1.000
_cell.length_b   1.000
_cell.length_c   1.000
_cell.angle_alpha   90.00
_cell.angle_beta   90.00
_cell.angle_gamma   90.00
#
_symmetry.space_group_name_H-M   'P 1'
#
loop_
_entity.id
_entity.type
_entity.pdbx_description
1 polymer ?
#
loop_
_entity_poly.entity_id
_entity_poly.type
_entity_poly.pdbx_seq_one_letter_code
_entity_poly.pdbx_strand_id
1 'polypeptide(L)'
;MITIRRQTLERDRRCRTHLMRCTTAILLPACTLLILGLVCGLAGAVDYEGTIDVTSVNCAEWSTDLSNNDSTVTGNINVKSGALHLINATIRMDNGYSINVESGATMNVTDGSTITRQDSGNYYFNYKSGSRGNLSASTIKYSYKLNITTANNITITGCTISNNQDHGIHLTSTSGYVNITDCTINNTVNHHGIFIESSQDNILRNNNLNNNSGDYSLYVTGDYDQDIDTTNTVNGGRAYYNYSDSGTITGDTNIGHVTIANCANLWFTGCTIHNGDGVRIVGSSSSGISGSTIENNTKQGVYFDNSNDNTINDSYILDNLGNGIHSYGTSSNNQIINNRILNNSIGIYLGGNGYNNITDNNVSENSGDGICIGSVDVHPGDNTIRNNTILLNGVGVTFYSNNNDLSENTISDNSNWALHFANPYYNNYIWRNNTANGEEVNYYYNEQNKTLDPKHLSASNVSNVGKITLISCTNITVRDSELSNNIRPGSYGIFLRNSNDNTLTNNTLSNNYNGILLHDSSGNNITDLDTISPREGAQFEWHSDYNNIIESTIASTSANGMFITLSDHTTVTDTTISSADRSGLSASRANYTNLANVTITSPSSDGIRLSASHYVTIRDGSSITANNTGVYCTVSNHIDIIDATIKAGNDGIYMSESHWGNLTNNIIDAVQRGIFLTTSGDHNLTANNITNYTITGIHLEEYSTNNTMVGNDLTRNGSEFDIRINDSNDAVIAKNESTAANYTFYLTGNTSLCTLDTVFDKTKVGYEDDSNLTLMWRIDVLCWDNYHKEPMWTNLTVRYRDISDYNESLCWEGETSNANGRLSNNTFGDYGPPTSSSNWLPVIEYKQNASKKMVYQPMNCTAVNRWDVLNEIYDKSYKNITAVISGPGATILVDAGHTPNGKCYYCHEDKLRYADGTYKFPNTTHWIEYNRTIMDASLDDPYTPGRCIDCHNET
;
A
#
# COMPACT_ATOMS: atom_id res chain seq x y z
N MET A 1 11.81 54.67 5.79
CA MET A 1 12.52 55.57 4.85
C MET A 1 12.95 54.72 3.66
N ILE A 2 12.07 54.58 2.66
CA ILE A 2 12.10 55.24 1.33
C ILE A 2 13.23 54.63 0.46
N THR A 3 13.01 53.57 -0.33
CA THR A 3 12.29 53.41 -1.64
C THR A 3 13.14 53.94 -2.82
N ILE A 4 13.43 53.14 -3.86
CA ILE A 4 12.74 53.02 -5.19
C ILE A 4 13.39 51.79 -5.92
N ARG A 5 12.76 50.63 -6.24
CA ARG A 5 11.75 50.22 -7.29
C ARG A 5 12.15 50.60 -8.74
N ARG A 6 11.98 49.84 -9.84
CA ARG A 6 11.37 48.54 -10.22
C ARG A 6 11.56 48.35 -11.76
N GLN A 7 11.59 47.09 -12.25
CA GLN A 7 10.99 46.56 -13.52
C GLN A 7 11.61 46.99 -14.89
N THR A 8 11.66 46.19 -15.98
CA THR A 8 10.83 45.05 -16.44
C THR A 8 11.49 44.28 -17.62
N LEU A 9 10.97 43.07 -17.87
CA LEU A 9 11.18 42.11 -18.97
C LEU A 9 10.68 42.54 -20.39
N GLU A 10 11.17 41.78 -21.39
CA GLU A 10 10.58 41.37 -22.69
C GLU A 10 10.48 42.34 -23.90
N ARG A 11 11.12 41.96 -25.02
CA ARG A 11 10.44 41.79 -26.32
C ARG A 11 11.25 41.04 -27.39
N ASP A 12 10.53 40.13 -28.04
CA ASP A 12 10.92 39.18 -29.08
C ASP A 12 10.72 39.76 -30.51
N ARG A 13 11.47 39.20 -31.48
CA ARG A 13 11.15 39.01 -32.93
C ARG A 13 11.01 40.17 -33.96
N ARG A 14 11.82 39.98 -35.04
CA ARG A 14 11.50 39.97 -36.50
C ARG A 14 11.90 41.15 -37.42
N CYS A 15 12.53 40.71 -38.54
CA CYS A 15 12.22 41.01 -39.96
C CYS A 15 12.98 42.13 -40.71
N ARG A 16 13.84 41.79 -41.70
CA ARG A 16 13.46 41.57 -43.13
C ARG A 16 14.66 41.43 -44.09
N THR A 17 14.42 40.58 -45.08
CA THR A 17 15.10 40.17 -46.31
C THR A 17 15.19 41.22 -47.44
N HIS A 18 16.01 40.86 -48.46
CA HIS A 18 16.14 41.35 -49.86
C HIS A 18 17.29 42.35 -50.11
N LEU A 19 18.23 42.07 -51.02
CA LEU A 19 18.02 41.89 -52.47
C LEU A 19 18.98 40.86 -53.12
N MET A 20 18.45 40.14 -54.11
CA MET A 20 19.02 39.04 -54.90
C MET A 20 19.58 39.51 -56.27
N ARG A 21 20.58 38.76 -56.78
CA ARG A 21 20.75 38.22 -58.17
C ARG A 21 20.90 39.22 -59.34
N CYS A 22 21.54 38.98 -60.48
CA CYS A 22 22.11 37.84 -61.25
C CYS A 22 23.09 38.50 -62.28
N THR A 23 24.08 37.86 -62.90
CA THR A 23 23.93 37.02 -64.11
C THR A 23 25.22 36.27 -64.49
N THR A 24 25.01 35.17 -65.20
CA THR A 24 25.89 34.07 -65.66
C THR A 24 26.50 34.26 -67.06
N ALA A 25 27.67 33.65 -67.35
CA ALA A 25 28.09 33.01 -68.63
C ALA A 25 29.49 32.35 -68.46
N ILE A 26 29.68 31.01 -68.43
CA ILE A 26 29.73 29.96 -69.48
C ILE A 26 31.14 29.67 -70.06
N LEU A 27 31.48 28.35 -70.13
CA LEU A 27 32.46 27.58 -70.98
C LEU A 27 33.86 27.16 -70.44
N LEU A 28 33.98 25.85 -70.14
CA LEU A 28 35.16 24.94 -70.15
C LEU A 28 35.55 24.56 -71.62
N PRO A 29 36.68 23.85 -71.99
CA PRO A 29 37.41 22.81 -71.23
C PRO A 29 38.96 22.61 -71.47
N ALA A 30 39.52 21.62 -70.74
CA ALA A 30 40.59 20.65 -71.10
C ALA A 30 42.09 20.88 -70.75
N CYS A 31 42.56 20.05 -69.80
CA CYS A 31 43.77 19.21 -69.76
C CYS A 31 45.17 19.82 -70.02
N THR A 32 46.08 19.75 -69.04
CA THR A 32 47.15 18.71 -68.93
C THR A 32 48.20 19.03 -67.84
N LEU A 33 48.48 18.00 -67.03
CA LEU A 33 49.76 17.55 -66.45
C LEU A 33 50.74 18.51 -65.70
N LEU A 34 50.96 18.13 -64.44
CA LEU A 34 52.25 17.83 -63.77
C LEU A 34 53.35 18.92 -63.68
N ILE A 35 53.68 19.29 -62.43
CA ILE A 35 55.00 19.13 -61.76
C ILE A 35 55.44 20.33 -60.89
N LEU A 36 55.60 19.99 -59.60
CA LEU A 36 56.50 20.48 -58.56
C LEU A 36 56.60 21.98 -58.23
N GLY A 37 56.37 22.25 -56.95
CA GLY A 37 57.50 22.67 -56.11
C GLY A 37 57.29 23.97 -55.34
N LEU A 38 57.13 23.81 -54.02
CA LEU A 38 57.55 24.76 -52.99
C LEU A 38 57.03 26.21 -53.11
N VAL A 39 55.96 26.50 -52.36
CA VAL A 39 55.92 27.74 -51.59
C VAL A 39 55.58 27.39 -50.15
N CYS A 40 56.57 27.67 -49.32
CA CYS A 40 56.57 27.55 -47.88
C CYS A 40 55.58 28.53 -47.25
N GLY A 41 55.01 28.13 -46.11
CA GLY A 41 54.69 29.05 -45.02
C GLY A 41 53.42 29.87 -45.18
N LEU A 42 52.28 29.24 -44.89
CA LEU A 42 51.23 29.69 -43.95
C LEU A 42 50.06 28.71 -44.17
N ALA A 43 50.06 27.59 -43.46
CA ALA A 43 48.89 26.70 -43.43
C ALA A 43 47.80 27.42 -42.62
N GLY A 44 46.93 28.14 -43.33
CA GLY A 44 45.70 28.68 -42.78
C GLY A 44 44.70 27.56 -42.55
N ALA A 45 43.74 27.78 -41.66
CA ALA A 45 42.76 26.78 -41.29
C ALA A 45 42.10 26.12 -42.51
N VAL A 46 42.03 24.78 -42.52
CA VAL A 46 41.46 23.99 -43.63
C VAL A 46 40.26 23.20 -43.11
N ASP A 47 39.10 23.39 -43.74
CA ASP A 47 37.89 22.64 -43.45
C ASP A 47 37.81 21.41 -44.37
N TYR A 48 37.80 20.22 -43.78
CA TYR A 48 37.64 18.94 -44.46
C TYR A 48 36.22 18.43 -44.25
N GLU A 49 35.42 18.46 -45.32
CA GLU A 49 34.07 17.89 -45.32
C GLU A 49 34.07 16.39 -45.63
N GLY A 50 33.44 15.60 -44.77
CA GLY A 50 33.30 14.16 -44.96
C GLY A 50 34.39 13.30 -44.30
N THR A 51 34.37 11.99 -44.59
CA THR A 51 35.26 11.02 -43.93
C THR A 51 36.66 11.07 -44.53
N ILE A 52 37.67 11.21 -43.67
CA ILE A 52 39.08 11.08 -44.00
C ILE A 52 39.49 9.62 -43.78
N ASP A 53 39.74 8.90 -44.87
CA ASP A 53 40.25 7.53 -44.82
C ASP A 53 41.76 7.52 -45.12
N VAL A 54 42.55 7.25 -44.07
CA VAL A 54 44.00 7.13 -44.15
C VAL A 54 44.40 5.66 -44.35
N THR A 55 45.20 5.41 -45.38
CA THR A 55 45.69 4.09 -45.80
C THR A 55 47.20 4.16 -46.04
N SER A 56 47.85 3.00 -46.16
CA SER A 56 49.28 2.92 -46.48
C SER A 56 49.70 3.63 -47.78
N VAL A 57 48.76 3.96 -48.67
CA VAL A 57 49.04 4.62 -49.96
C VAL A 57 49.04 6.15 -49.83
N ASN A 58 48.23 6.71 -48.92
CA ASN A 58 48.02 8.16 -48.78
C ASN A 58 48.39 8.71 -47.39
N CYS A 59 48.94 7.89 -46.49
CA CYS A 59 49.23 8.33 -45.12
C CYS A 59 50.29 9.42 -45.01
N ALA A 60 51.26 9.47 -45.94
CA ALA A 60 52.27 10.54 -45.98
C ALA A 60 51.66 11.89 -46.41
N GLU A 61 50.69 11.86 -47.32
CA GLU A 61 49.94 13.05 -47.78
C GLU A 61 49.10 13.60 -46.63
N TRP A 62 48.23 12.77 -46.02
CA TRP A 62 47.41 13.20 -44.89
C TRP A 62 48.20 13.66 -43.66
N SER A 63 49.36 13.03 -43.39
CA SER A 63 50.25 13.50 -42.32
C SER A 63 50.81 14.89 -42.61
N THR A 64 51.08 15.21 -43.88
CA THR A 64 51.55 16.53 -44.30
C THR A 64 50.43 17.56 -44.24
N ASP A 65 49.24 17.20 -44.73
CA ASP A 65 48.09 18.10 -44.84
C ASP A 65 47.56 18.56 -43.48
N LEU A 66 47.53 17.64 -42.51
CA LEU A 66 46.98 17.89 -41.17
C LEU A 66 48.03 18.45 -40.19
N SER A 67 49.32 18.21 -40.41
CA SER A 67 50.38 18.70 -39.51
C SER A 67 50.69 20.18 -39.70
N ASN A 68 51.10 20.86 -38.63
CA ASN A 68 51.36 22.31 -38.60
C ASN A 68 50.19 23.16 -39.10
N ASN A 69 48.97 22.65 -38.98
CA ASN A 69 47.76 23.24 -39.53
C ASN A 69 46.67 23.30 -38.45
N ASP A 70 45.67 24.16 -38.67
CA ASP A 70 44.49 24.29 -37.82
C ASP A 70 43.24 23.83 -38.57
N SER A 71 43.02 22.53 -38.58
CA SER A 71 42.02 21.88 -39.43
C SER A 71 40.71 21.62 -38.71
N THR A 72 39.62 21.85 -39.43
CA THR A 72 38.26 21.47 -39.04
C THR A 72 37.86 20.20 -39.79
N VAL A 73 37.28 19.21 -39.13
CA VAL A 73 36.88 17.94 -39.76
C VAL A 73 35.43 17.64 -39.42
N THR A 74 34.56 17.72 -40.44
CA THR A 74 33.12 17.45 -40.34
C THR A 74 32.81 16.02 -40.81
N GLY A 75 33.50 15.05 -40.21
CA GLY A 75 33.41 13.63 -40.53
C GLY A 75 34.36 12.77 -39.70
N ASN A 76 34.36 11.46 -39.94
CA ASN A 76 35.27 10.55 -39.25
C ASN A 76 36.70 10.65 -39.81
N ILE A 77 37.70 10.51 -38.95
CA ILE A 77 39.08 10.20 -39.36
C ILE A 77 39.31 8.72 -39.10
N ASN A 78 39.36 7.91 -40.15
CA ASN A 78 39.65 6.47 -40.03
C ASN A 78 41.06 6.19 -40.54
N VAL A 79 41.98 5.87 -39.62
CA VAL A 79 43.30 5.35 -39.98
C VAL A 79 43.16 3.85 -40.18
N LYS A 80 42.90 3.46 -41.43
CA LYS A 80 42.62 2.07 -41.84
C LYS A 80 43.89 1.23 -42.00
N SER A 81 44.99 1.84 -42.46
CA SER A 81 46.31 1.21 -42.56
C SER A 81 47.41 2.27 -42.72
N GLY A 82 48.68 1.89 -42.55
CA GLY A 82 49.80 2.85 -42.59
C GLY A 82 49.91 3.68 -41.31
N ALA A 83 50.58 4.83 -41.38
CA ALA A 83 50.84 5.69 -40.22
C ALA A 83 50.41 7.14 -40.46
N LEU A 84 49.47 7.65 -39.65
CA LEU A 84 49.11 9.06 -39.59
C LEU A 84 49.93 9.74 -38.50
N HIS A 85 50.74 10.74 -38.87
CA HIS A 85 51.50 11.56 -37.93
C HIS A 85 50.90 12.96 -37.89
N LEU A 86 50.38 13.35 -36.73
CA LEU A 86 49.93 14.71 -36.43
C LEU A 86 51.00 15.40 -35.60
N ILE A 87 51.69 16.36 -36.20
CA ILE A 87 52.80 17.11 -35.61
C ILE A 87 52.39 18.58 -35.54
N ASN A 88 52.36 19.17 -34.33
CA ASN A 88 51.93 20.56 -34.12
C ASN A 88 50.60 20.91 -34.84
N ALA A 89 49.66 19.97 -34.84
CA ALA A 89 48.37 20.07 -35.54
C ALA A 89 47.27 20.51 -34.57
N THR A 90 46.33 21.36 -34.99
CA THR A 90 45.04 21.52 -34.30
C THR A 90 43.95 20.85 -35.14
N ILE A 91 43.27 19.85 -34.59
CA ILE A 91 42.15 19.15 -35.24
C ILE A 91 40.88 19.47 -34.45
N ARG A 92 39.90 20.11 -35.11
CA ARG A 92 38.57 20.40 -34.57
C ARG A 92 37.55 19.44 -35.16
N MET A 93 37.06 18.51 -34.34
CA MET A 93 36.07 17.51 -34.72
C MET A 93 34.65 18.01 -34.43
N ASP A 94 33.71 17.78 -35.35
CA ASP A 94 32.27 18.00 -35.10
C ASP A 94 31.66 16.95 -34.15
N ASN A 95 30.52 17.31 -33.54
CA ASN A 95 29.81 16.45 -32.59
C ASN A 95 29.48 15.06 -33.16
N GLY A 96 29.78 14.01 -32.38
CA GLY A 96 29.41 12.64 -32.68
C GLY A 96 30.32 11.92 -33.68
N TYR A 97 31.27 12.61 -34.31
CA TYR A 97 32.26 11.97 -35.17
C TYR A 97 33.41 11.35 -34.38
N SER A 98 34.12 10.45 -35.04
CA SER A 98 35.14 9.61 -34.43
C SER A 98 36.48 9.71 -35.15
N ILE A 99 37.55 9.70 -34.35
CA ILE A 99 38.90 9.31 -34.78
C ILE A 99 39.05 7.83 -34.44
N ASN A 100 39.21 6.99 -35.47
CA ASN A 100 39.35 5.54 -35.33
C ASN A 100 40.70 5.09 -35.89
N VAL A 101 41.54 4.52 -35.05
CA VAL A 101 42.76 3.84 -35.47
C VAL A 101 42.46 2.35 -35.55
N GLU A 102 42.39 1.84 -36.79
CA GLU A 102 41.99 0.46 -37.08
C GLU A 102 43.17 -0.51 -36.93
N SER A 103 42.86 -1.81 -37.01
CA SER A 103 43.84 -2.88 -36.88
C SER A 103 44.99 -2.74 -37.90
N GLY A 104 46.23 -2.84 -37.43
CA GLY A 104 47.44 -2.73 -38.24
C GLY A 104 47.85 -1.29 -38.59
N ALA A 105 47.02 -0.29 -38.28
CA ALA A 105 47.32 1.12 -38.49
C ALA A 105 48.05 1.73 -37.29
N THR A 106 48.75 2.85 -37.53
CA THR A 106 49.42 3.65 -36.50
C THR A 106 48.93 5.09 -36.55
N MET A 107 48.63 5.68 -35.40
CA MET A 107 48.39 7.12 -35.30
C MET A 107 49.25 7.71 -34.19
N ASN A 108 50.04 8.72 -34.53
CA ASN A 108 50.89 9.45 -33.60
C ASN A 108 50.44 10.91 -33.52
N VAL A 109 50.36 11.46 -32.32
CA VAL A 109 49.95 12.84 -32.04
C VAL A 109 51.03 13.48 -31.17
N THR A 110 51.85 14.34 -31.78
CA THR A 110 53.09 14.83 -31.16
C THR A 110 53.27 16.35 -31.29
N ASP A 111 54.28 16.88 -30.59
CA ASP A 111 54.85 18.21 -30.78
C ASP A 111 53.86 19.37 -30.66
N GLY A 112 53.06 19.39 -29.58
CA GLY A 112 52.12 20.49 -29.29
C GLY A 112 50.76 20.35 -29.98
N SER A 113 50.47 19.21 -30.61
CA SER A 113 49.20 18.99 -31.29
C SER A 113 48.00 19.09 -30.33
N THR A 114 46.86 19.59 -30.81
CA THR A 114 45.59 19.73 -30.09
C THR A 114 44.46 19.04 -30.85
N ILE A 115 43.79 18.08 -30.24
CA ILE A 115 42.53 17.51 -30.74
C ILE A 115 41.39 18.01 -29.85
N THR A 116 40.41 18.66 -30.45
CA THR A 116 39.30 19.34 -29.75
C THR A 116 38.01 19.24 -30.54
N ARG A 117 36.88 19.58 -29.91
CA ARG A 117 35.62 19.81 -30.63
C ARG A 117 35.62 21.14 -31.38
N GLN A 118 34.90 21.19 -32.49
CA GLN A 118 34.54 22.42 -33.23
C GLN A 118 33.30 23.08 -32.63
N ASP A 119 32.29 22.28 -32.31
CA ASP A 119 30.98 22.72 -31.84
C ASP A 119 30.79 22.48 -30.34
N SER A 120 29.55 22.42 -29.85
CA SER A 120 29.25 22.18 -28.43
C SER A 120 29.23 20.70 -28.03
N GLY A 121 29.36 19.78 -28.98
CA GLY A 121 29.27 18.34 -28.74
C GLY A 121 30.61 17.65 -28.58
N ASN A 122 30.61 16.35 -28.29
CA ASN A 122 31.82 15.59 -28.00
C ASN A 122 32.15 14.66 -29.17
N TYR A 123 33.44 14.49 -29.46
CA TYR A 123 33.93 13.51 -30.45
C TYR A 123 34.47 12.27 -29.75
N TYR A 124 34.63 11.16 -30.49
CA TYR A 124 35.21 9.93 -29.97
C TYR A 124 36.64 9.75 -30.47
N PHE A 125 37.54 9.25 -29.63
CA PHE A 125 38.92 8.92 -30.04
C PHE A 125 39.26 7.49 -29.61
N ASN A 126 39.40 6.61 -30.59
CA ASN A 126 39.49 5.17 -30.38
C ASN A 126 40.77 4.57 -31.01
N TYR A 127 41.60 3.94 -30.17
CA TYR A 127 42.61 2.97 -30.61
C TYR A 127 42.00 1.56 -30.56
N LYS A 128 41.55 1.05 -31.71
CA LYS A 128 40.86 -0.26 -31.80
C LYS A 128 41.86 -1.42 -31.78
N SER A 129 41.35 -2.63 -31.55
CA SER A 129 42.16 -3.85 -31.50
C SER A 129 43.13 -3.97 -32.68
N GLY A 130 44.41 -4.18 -32.38
CA GLY A 130 45.49 -4.31 -33.38
C GLY A 130 46.11 -3.00 -33.86
N SER A 131 45.62 -1.84 -33.41
CA SER A 131 46.20 -0.51 -33.72
C SER A 131 47.44 -0.22 -32.87
N ARG A 132 48.24 0.77 -33.28
CA ARG A 132 49.42 1.28 -32.55
C ARG A 132 49.38 2.81 -32.45
N GLY A 133 50.06 3.39 -31.49
CA GLY A 133 50.14 4.84 -31.39
C GLY A 133 51.04 5.38 -30.29
N ASN A 134 51.44 6.63 -30.49
CA ASN A 134 52.21 7.43 -29.54
C ASN A 134 51.60 8.83 -29.44
N LEU A 135 51.19 9.22 -28.23
CA LEU A 135 50.73 10.56 -27.92
C LEU A 135 51.80 11.21 -27.07
N SER A 136 52.36 12.33 -27.52
CA SER A 136 53.39 13.02 -26.75
C SER A 136 53.27 14.54 -26.81
N ALA A 137 53.43 15.23 -25.68
CA ALA A 137 53.43 16.69 -25.59
C ALA A 137 52.23 17.34 -26.30
N SER A 138 51.04 16.76 -26.15
CA SER A 138 49.84 17.11 -26.93
C SER A 138 48.61 17.28 -26.05
N THR A 139 47.59 17.98 -26.56
CA THR A 139 46.32 18.24 -25.86
C THR A 139 45.16 17.48 -26.50
N ILE A 140 44.38 16.77 -25.70
CA ILE A 140 43.12 16.13 -26.10
C ILE A 140 42.04 16.69 -25.19
N LYS A 141 41.01 17.32 -25.74
CA LYS A 141 39.97 17.93 -24.93
C LYS A 141 38.59 17.84 -25.53
N TYR A 142 37.56 17.83 -24.68
CA TYR A 142 36.15 17.73 -25.07
C TYR A 142 35.85 16.49 -25.93
N SER A 143 36.56 15.39 -25.68
CA SER A 143 36.18 14.10 -26.22
C SER A 143 35.14 13.45 -25.32
N TYR A 144 34.43 12.44 -25.82
CA TYR A 144 33.64 11.56 -24.97
C TYR A 144 34.58 10.80 -24.03
N LYS A 145 35.62 10.16 -24.60
CA LYS A 145 36.77 9.58 -23.92
C LYS A 145 37.91 9.31 -24.90
N LEU A 146 39.15 9.22 -24.41
CA LEU A 146 40.24 8.56 -25.11
C LEU A 146 40.18 7.05 -24.80
N ASN A 147 39.67 6.28 -25.75
CA ASN A 147 39.43 4.84 -25.59
C ASN A 147 40.58 4.01 -26.19
N ILE A 148 41.22 3.21 -25.37
CA ILE A 148 42.29 2.28 -25.76
C ILE A 148 41.74 0.85 -25.65
N THR A 149 41.74 0.12 -26.76
CA THR A 149 41.19 -1.26 -26.86
C THR A 149 42.18 -2.19 -27.56
N THR A 150 43.43 -1.77 -27.72
CA THR A 150 44.46 -2.50 -28.47
C THR A 150 45.43 -3.24 -27.57
N ALA A 151 45.72 -4.50 -27.90
CA ALA A 151 46.75 -5.30 -27.24
C ALA A 151 48.18 -4.83 -27.53
N ASN A 152 48.36 -3.94 -28.51
CA ASN A 152 49.67 -3.35 -28.78
C ASN A 152 49.94 -2.19 -27.82
N ASN A 153 51.23 -1.96 -27.56
CA ASN A 153 51.64 -0.91 -26.64
C ASN A 153 51.25 0.48 -27.16
N ILE A 154 50.63 1.27 -26.28
CA ILE A 154 50.36 2.69 -26.47
C ILE A 154 51.20 3.49 -25.47
N THR A 155 51.80 4.57 -25.92
CA THR A 155 52.53 5.52 -25.06
C THR A 155 51.81 6.86 -25.06
N ILE A 156 51.60 7.43 -23.87
CA ILE A 156 50.98 8.73 -23.64
C ILE A 156 51.89 9.49 -22.68
N THR A 157 52.62 10.49 -23.18
CA THR A 157 53.65 11.19 -22.40
C THR A 157 53.54 12.71 -22.49
N GLY A 158 53.52 13.43 -21.36
CA GLY A 158 53.48 14.89 -21.38
C GLY A 158 52.19 15.48 -21.95
N CYS A 159 51.10 14.70 -21.97
CA CYS A 159 49.84 15.12 -22.57
C CYS A 159 48.92 15.84 -21.58
N THR A 160 48.09 16.76 -22.09
CA THR A 160 46.96 17.33 -21.35
C THR A 160 45.65 16.75 -21.87
N ILE A 161 44.94 16.01 -21.03
CA ILE A 161 43.68 15.35 -21.37
C ILE A 161 42.58 15.98 -20.50
N SER A 162 41.70 16.79 -21.10
CA SER A 162 40.86 17.71 -20.32
C SER A 162 39.41 17.85 -20.78
N ASN A 163 38.51 18.10 -19.83
CA ASN A 163 37.09 18.42 -20.11
C ASN A 163 36.37 17.31 -20.90
N ASN A 164 36.71 16.05 -20.64
CA ASN A 164 36.10 14.91 -21.33
C ASN A 164 34.78 14.53 -20.65
N GLN A 165 33.82 14.07 -21.44
CA GLN A 165 32.46 13.84 -20.96
C GLN A 165 32.37 12.63 -20.04
N ASP A 166 32.96 11.51 -20.43
CA ASP A 166 32.79 10.21 -19.76
C ASP A 166 34.01 9.83 -18.94
N HIS A 167 35.11 9.50 -19.61
CA HIS A 167 36.41 9.21 -19.02
C HIS A 167 37.49 10.10 -19.65
N GLY A 168 38.54 10.44 -18.90
CA GLY A 168 39.73 11.07 -19.48
C GLY A 168 40.46 10.07 -20.40
N ILE A 169 40.91 8.98 -19.80
CA ILE A 169 41.51 7.81 -20.48
C ILE A 169 40.77 6.56 -20.02
N HIS A 170 40.34 5.72 -20.97
CA HIS A 170 39.75 4.40 -20.69
C HIS A 170 40.60 3.31 -21.35
N LEU A 171 41.15 2.42 -20.53
CA LEU A 171 41.80 1.19 -20.96
C LEU A 171 40.81 0.03 -20.80
N THR A 172 40.43 -0.63 -21.89
CA THR A 172 39.53 -1.80 -21.83
C THR A 172 40.29 -3.08 -21.56
N SER A 173 39.58 -4.19 -21.31
CA SER A 173 40.16 -5.50 -20.98
C SER A 173 41.02 -6.15 -22.07
N THR A 174 41.01 -5.58 -23.27
CA THR A 174 41.84 -6.01 -24.41
C THR A 174 43.06 -5.11 -24.61
N SER A 175 43.22 -4.10 -23.77
CA SER A 175 44.39 -3.23 -23.79
C SER A 175 45.62 -4.04 -23.41
N GLY A 176 46.69 -3.88 -24.16
CA GLY A 176 48.00 -4.36 -23.75
C GLY A 176 48.64 -3.38 -22.78
N TYR A 177 49.94 -3.49 -22.64
CA TYR A 177 50.77 -2.55 -21.89
C TYR A 177 50.56 -1.10 -22.34
N VAL A 178 50.06 -0.22 -21.46
CA VAL A 178 49.97 1.24 -21.71
C VAL A 178 50.87 2.00 -20.75
N ASN A 179 51.70 2.89 -21.30
CA ASN A 179 52.59 3.75 -20.53
C ASN A 179 52.05 5.19 -20.53
N ILE A 180 51.62 5.68 -19.37
CA ILE A 180 51.07 7.01 -19.14
C ILE A 180 52.02 7.77 -18.22
N THR A 181 52.70 8.79 -18.74
CA THR A 181 53.78 9.49 -18.04
C THR A 181 53.68 11.00 -18.17
N ASP A 182 53.96 11.74 -17.09
CA ASP A 182 54.01 13.22 -17.10
C ASP A 182 52.74 13.89 -17.65
N CYS A 183 51.58 13.23 -17.56
CA CYS A 183 50.32 13.74 -18.12
C CYS A 183 49.51 14.55 -17.10
N THR A 184 48.76 15.53 -17.57
CA THR A 184 47.71 16.21 -16.79
C THR A 184 46.35 15.75 -17.28
N ILE A 185 45.57 15.11 -16.40
CA ILE A 185 44.22 14.64 -16.70
C ILE A 185 43.23 15.39 -15.83
N ASN A 186 42.40 16.26 -16.40
CA ASN A 186 41.54 17.12 -15.58
C ASN A 186 40.12 17.38 -16.12
N ASN A 187 39.24 17.76 -15.19
CA ASN A 187 37.86 18.16 -15.49
C ASN A 187 37.06 17.09 -16.25
N THR A 188 37.29 15.80 -15.97
CA THR A 188 36.41 14.75 -16.49
C THR A 188 35.05 14.85 -15.80
N VAL A 189 33.98 14.85 -16.59
CA VAL A 189 32.65 15.27 -16.11
C VAL A 189 31.91 14.12 -15.41
N ASN A 190 31.68 12.99 -16.09
CA ASN A 190 30.74 11.97 -15.60
C ASN A 190 31.38 10.88 -14.73
N HIS A 191 32.61 10.45 -15.03
CA HIS A 191 33.25 9.35 -14.30
C HIS A 191 34.73 9.65 -13.99
N HIS A 192 35.64 8.81 -14.48
CA HIS A 192 37.03 8.71 -14.04
C HIS A 192 38.02 9.53 -14.89
N GLY A 193 39.05 10.07 -14.25
CA GLY A 193 40.19 10.63 -14.97
C GLY A 193 40.91 9.55 -15.77
N ILE A 194 41.34 8.48 -15.09
CA ILE A 194 41.88 7.27 -15.71
C ILE A 194 41.07 6.07 -15.22
N PHE A 195 40.48 5.33 -16.16
CA PHE A 195 39.78 4.08 -15.91
C PHE A 195 40.54 2.92 -16.56
N ILE A 196 40.97 1.95 -15.74
CA ILE A 196 41.62 0.71 -16.15
C ILE A 196 40.64 -0.44 -15.91
N GLU A 197 39.98 -0.90 -16.97
CA GLU A 197 39.00 -1.97 -16.94
C GLU A 197 39.66 -3.30 -17.29
N SER A 198 40.13 -4.02 -16.27
CA SER A 198 40.72 -5.36 -16.38
C SER A 198 41.83 -5.44 -17.43
N SER A 199 42.72 -4.45 -17.42
CA SER A 199 43.93 -4.40 -18.25
C SER A 199 45.13 -4.39 -17.32
N GLN A 200 46.08 -5.31 -17.47
CA GLN A 200 47.26 -5.47 -16.60
C GLN A 200 48.53 -4.79 -17.17
N ASP A 201 49.58 -4.75 -16.36
CA ASP A 201 50.94 -4.31 -16.72
C ASP A 201 51.04 -2.83 -17.15
N ASN A 202 50.09 -1.97 -16.80
CA ASN A 202 50.17 -0.56 -17.18
C ASN A 202 51.11 0.22 -16.26
N ILE A 203 51.82 1.20 -16.82
CA ILE A 203 52.74 2.08 -16.09
C ILE A 203 52.15 3.48 -15.99
N LEU A 204 51.95 3.97 -14.76
CA LEU A 204 51.61 5.36 -14.50
C LEU A 204 52.71 6.02 -13.67
N ARG A 205 53.29 7.13 -14.15
CA ARG A 205 54.28 7.95 -13.42
C ARG A 205 54.06 9.44 -13.65
N ASN A 206 54.30 10.25 -12.62
CA ASN A 206 54.24 11.72 -12.67
C ASN A 206 52.94 12.28 -13.28
N ASN A 207 51.83 11.54 -13.19
CA ASN A 207 50.56 12.01 -13.74
C ASN A 207 49.80 12.83 -12.70
N ASN A 208 49.17 13.90 -13.14
CA ASN A 208 48.41 14.81 -12.30
C ASN A 208 46.93 14.77 -12.66
N LEU A 209 46.14 14.08 -11.83
CA LEU A 209 44.70 13.90 -12.00
C LEU A 209 43.94 14.92 -11.15
N ASN A 210 43.28 15.92 -11.75
CA ASN A 210 42.61 17.00 -11.01
C ASN A 210 41.14 17.21 -11.41
N ASN A 211 40.29 17.48 -10.43
CA ASN A 211 38.89 17.88 -10.65
C ASN A 211 38.12 16.90 -11.56
N ASN A 212 38.40 15.60 -11.44
CA ASN A 212 37.63 14.57 -12.14
C ASN A 212 36.46 14.20 -11.22
N SER A 213 35.34 14.92 -11.35
CA SER A 213 34.33 15.05 -10.30
C SER A 213 33.21 14.00 -10.34
N GLY A 214 33.16 13.17 -11.37
CA GLY A 214 32.08 12.21 -11.56
C GLY A 214 32.21 10.97 -10.68
N ASP A 215 33.39 10.36 -10.70
CA ASP A 215 33.70 9.20 -9.86
C ASP A 215 35.13 9.19 -9.29
N TYR A 216 35.71 8.03 -8.99
CA TYR A 216 37.13 7.92 -8.66
C TYR A 216 38.00 8.53 -9.77
N SER A 217 38.95 9.40 -9.42
CA SER A 217 39.90 9.98 -10.37
C SER A 217 40.76 8.89 -11.02
N LEU A 218 41.25 7.94 -10.22
CA LEU A 218 41.94 6.73 -10.67
C LEU A 218 41.11 5.50 -10.29
N TYR A 219 40.63 4.75 -11.30
CA TYR A 219 39.81 3.57 -11.06
C TYR A 219 40.36 2.36 -11.80
N VAL A 220 40.50 1.23 -11.08
CA VAL A 220 40.97 -0.05 -11.61
C VAL A 220 39.97 -1.12 -11.21
N THR A 221 39.45 -1.88 -12.17
CA THR A 221 38.50 -2.98 -11.96
C THR A 221 39.07 -4.28 -12.51
N GLY A 222 39.24 -5.29 -11.66
CA GLY A 222 39.91 -6.54 -12.07
C GLY A 222 41.37 -6.32 -12.49
N ASP A 223 42.10 -7.41 -12.73
CA ASP A 223 43.50 -7.43 -13.16
C ASP A 223 44.36 -6.33 -12.52
N TYR A 224 44.39 -6.34 -11.18
CA TYR A 224 44.99 -5.28 -10.36
C TYR A 224 46.53 -5.19 -10.44
N ASP A 225 47.18 -5.99 -11.28
CA ASP A 225 48.63 -5.94 -11.48
C ASP A 225 49.00 -4.73 -12.34
N GLN A 226 49.17 -3.58 -11.67
CA GLN A 226 49.57 -2.31 -12.27
C GLN A 226 50.85 -1.82 -11.63
N ASP A 227 51.68 -1.19 -12.46
CA ASP A 227 52.83 -0.47 -11.97
C ASP A 227 52.46 1.01 -11.83
N ILE A 228 51.90 1.38 -10.68
CA ILE A 228 51.46 2.76 -10.35
C ILE A 228 52.15 3.17 -9.05
N ASP A 229 53.02 4.18 -9.11
CA ASP A 229 53.75 4.65 -7.93
C ASP A 229 53.23 6.00 -7.41
N THR A 230 53.80 6.43 -6.28
CA THR A 230 53.42 7.67 -5.58
C THR A 230 53.86 8.96 -6.27
N THR A 231 54.49 8.89 -7.45
CA THR A 231 54.77 10.10 -8.25
C THR A 231 53.51 10.65 -8.93
N ASN A 232 52.46 9.82 -9.03
CA ASN A 232 51.14 10.26 -9.47
C ASN A 232 50.41 11.00 -8.35
N THR A 233 49.60 12.00 -8.73
CA THR A 233 48.81 12.80 -7.80
C THR A 233 47.34 12.84 -8.19
N VAL A 234 46.46 12.81 -7.18
CA VAL A 234 45.03 13.07 -7.30
C VAL A 234 44.72 14.32 -6.49
N ASN A 235 44.22 15.38 -7.16
CA ASN A 235 43.91 16.69 -6.58
C ASN A 235 45.07 17.29 -5.76
N GLY A 236 46.31 17.07 -6.20
CA GLY A 236 47.53 17.54 -5.55
C GLY A 236 48.06 16.66 -4.40
N GLY A 237 47.30 15.65 -3.95
CA GLY A 237 47.75 14.63 -3.01
C GLY A 237 48.37 13.41 -3.71
N ARG A 238 49.28 12.69 -3.05
CA ARG A 238 49.91 11.48 -3.60
C ARG A 238 48.87 10.38 -3.84
N ALA A 239 49.05 9.61 -4.90
CA ALA A 239 48.25 8.41 -5.16
C ALA A 239 49.01 7.16 -4.68
N TYR A 240 48.45 6.45 -3.72
CA TYR A 240 48.91 5.12 -3.32
C TYR A 240 48.08 4.07 -4.04
N TYR A 241 48.76 3.23 -4.81
CA TYR A 241 48.20 2.05 -5.43
C TYR A 241 49.05 0.86 -5.00
N ASN A 242 48.49 0.02 -4.14
CA ASN A 242 49.17 -1.13 -3.57
C ASN A 242 48.51 -2.40 -4.07
N TYR A 243 49.31 -3.29 -4.67
CA TYR A 243 48.84 -4.56 -5.20
C TYR A 243 49.70 -5.71 -4.68
N SER A 244 49.07 -6.66 -3.99
CA SER A 244 49.78 -7.79 -3.35
C SER A 244 50.91 -7.36 -2.39
N ASP A 245 50.85 -6.12 -1.91
CA ASP A 245 51.81 -5.54 -0.98
C ASP A 245 51.50 -5.95 0.45
N SER A 246 52.50 -5.74 1.33
CA SER A 246 52.40 -5.89 2.77
C SER A 246 53.30 -4.88 3.48
N GLY A 247 53.06 -4.65 4.76
CA GLY A 247 53.87 -3.76 5.59
C GLY A 247 53.09 -2.56 6.11
N THR A 248 53.79 -1.45 6.35
CA THR A 248 53.19 -0.27 6.97
C THR A 248 53.70 1.01 6.30
N ILE A 249 52.75 1.86 5.94
CA ILE A 249 52.94 3.23 5.46
C ILE A 249 52.58 4.15 6.63
N THR A 250 53.48 5.08 6.98
CA THR A 250 53.35 5.90 8.19
C THR A 250 53.54 7.38 7.94
N GLY A 251 52.66 8.21 8.49
CA GLY A 251 52.89 9.65 8.67
C GLY A 251 52.80 10.51 7.42
N ASP A 252 52.22 10.01 6.33
CA ASP A 252 52.03 10.79 5.12
C ASP A 252 50.80 11.69 5.26
N THR A 253 51.00 13.00 5.20
CA THR A 253 49.97 14.00 5.46
C THR A 253 49.31 14.59 4.20
N ASN A 254 49.58 14.05 3.01
CA ASN A 254 49.01 14.58 1.75
C ASN A 254 48.76 13.44 0.75
N ILE A 255 47.75 12.63 1.04
CA ILE A 255 47.30 11.53 0.17
C ILE A 255 45.97 11.92 -0.49
N GLY A 256 45.90 11.83 -1.82
CA GLY A 256 44.68 12.10 -2.58
C GLY A 256 43.96 10.84 -3.04
N HIS A 257 44.61 9.67 -2.99
CA HIS A 257 44.00 8.41 -3.43
C HIS A 257 44.70 7.23 -2.75
N VAL A 258 43.91 6.25 -2.30
CA VAL A 258 44.41 4.96 -1.82
C VAL A 258 43.62 3.82 -2.46
N THR A 259 44.30 2.93 -3.17
CA THR A 259 43.80 1.60 -3.52
C THR A 259 44.67 0.54 -2.85
N ILE A 260 44.06 -0.31 -2.04
CA ILE A 260 44.67 -1.52 -1.44
C ILE A 260 44.01 -2.72 -2.14
N ALA A 261 44.69 -3.31 -3.12
CA ALA A 261 44.17 -4.40 -3.93
C ALA A 261 44.91 -5.71 -3.65
N ASN A 262 44.17 -6.77 -3.31
CA ASN A 262 44.70 -8.11 -3.03
C ASN A 262 45.89 -8.12 -2.05
N CYS A 263 45.93 -7.17 -1.13
CA CYS A 263 47.01 -7.05 -0.14
C CYS A 263 46.70 -7.89 1.10
N ALA A 264 47.77 -8.31 1.76
CA ALA A 264 47.69 -8.99 3.06
C ALA A 264 48.64 -8.30 4.04
N ASN A 265 48.12 -7.88 5.20
CA ASN A 265 48.91 -7.18 6.22
C ASN A 265 49.51 -5.84 5.75
N LEU A 266 48.75 -5.03 4.99
CA LEU A 266 49.14 -3.66 4.64
C LEU A 266 48.44 -2.64 5.55
N TRP A 267 49.19 -1.71 6.11
CA TRP A 267 48.69 -0.73 7.08
C TRP A 267 49.01 0.70 6.70
N PHE A 268 48.02 1.60 6.79
CA PHE A 268 48.24 3.05 6.77
C PHE A 268 48.09 3.59 8.19
N THR A 269 49.12 4.27 8.70
CA THR A 269 49.23 4.66 10.12
C THR A 269 49.58 6.14 10.26
N GLY A 270 48.75 6.92 10.96
CA GLY A 270 49.02 8.35 11.13
C GLY A 270 49.02 9.15 9.83
N CYS A 271 48.28 8.70 8.81
CA CYS A 271 48.22 9.34 7.50
C CYS A 271 47.05 10.33 7.39
N THR A 272 47.12 11.25 6.43
CA THR A 272 46.02 12.15 6.07
C THR A 272 45.64 11.93 4.61
N ILE A 273 44.42 11.44 4.38
CA ILE A 273 43.83 11.13 3.08
C ILE A 273 42.68 12.10 2.83
N HIS A 274 42.87 13.04 1.91
CA HIS A 274 41.95 14.15 1.79
C HIS A 274 41.84 14.78 0.41
N ASN A 275 40.72 15.50 0.19
CA ASN A 275 40.44 16.27 -1.02
C ASN A 275 40.47 15.46 -2.33
N GLY A 276 40.41 14.14 -2.24
CA GLY A 276 40.57 13.24 -3.38
C GLY A 276 39.53 12.13 -3.36
N ASP A 277 39.98 10.92 -3.65
CA ASP A 277 39.13 9.75 -3.90
C ASP A 277 38.78 8.97 -2.63
N GLY A 278 39.48 9.17 -1.51
CA GLY A 278 39.34 8.34 -0.31
C GLY A 278 40.10 7.01 -0.42
N VAL A 279 39.63 5.99 0.31
CA VAL A 279 40.28 4.68 0.40
C VAL A 279 39.39 3.57 -0.15
N ARG A 280 39.94 2.80 -1.10
CA ARG A 280 39.32 1.57 -1.60
C ARG A 280 40.17 0.36 -1.23
N ILE A 281 39.57 -0.60 -0.51
CA ILE A 281 40.18 -1.87 -0.11
C ILE A 281 39.46 -2.99 -0.85
N VAL A 282 40.16 -3.68 -1.76
CA VAL A 282 39.57 -4.67 -2.68
C VAL A 282 40.28 -6.00 -2.56
N GLY A 283 39.52 -7.10 -2.42
CA GLY A 283 40.07 -8.47 -2.36
C GLY A 283 41.14 -8.67 -1.29
N SER A 284 41.20 -7.80 -0.27
CA SER A 284 42.32 -7.71 0.66
C SER A 284 41.94 -8.25 2.04
N SER A 285 42.94 -8.67 2.79
CA SER A 285 42.73 -9.21 4.13
C SER A 285 43.79 -8.80 5.14
N SER A 286 43.43 -8.84 6.43
CA SER A 286 44.35 -8.51 7.53
C SER A 286 45.06 -7.15 7.38
N SER A 287 44.48 -6.24 6.59
CA SER A 287 45.01 -4.92 6.29
C SER A 287 44.24 -3.86 7.08
N GLY A 288 44.73 -2.62 7.12
CA GLY A 288 44.06 -1.64 7.94
C GLY A 288 44.51 -0.20 7.83
N ILE A 289 43.74 0.65 8.51
CA ILE A 289 44.02 2.07 8.69
C ILE A 289 43.93 2.38 10.18
N SER A 290 44.99 2.99 10.71
CA SER A 290 45.10 3.28 12.14
C SER A 290 45.55 4.71 12.39
N GLY A 291 44.97 5.39 13.38
CA GLY A 291 45.44 6.71 13.82
C GLY A 291 45.41 7.78 12.73
N SER A 292 44.60 7.61 11.67
CA SER A 292 44.67 8.40 10.44
C SER A 292 43.48 9.36 10.32
N THR A 293 43.61 10.37 9.47
CA THR A 293 42.54 11.31 9.12
C THR A 293 42.12 11.09 7.67
N ILE A 294 40.83 10.87 7.43
CA ILE A 294 40.23 10.64 6.12
C ILE A 294 39.11 11.66 5.93
N GLU A 295 39.36 12.73 5.18
CA GLU A 295 38.44 13.86 5.15
C GLU A 295 38.25 14.54 3.79
N ASN A 296 37.08 15.16 3.59
CA ASN A 296 36.79 15.96 2.39
C ASN A 296 37.00 15.19 1.07
N ASN A 297 36.81 13.87 1.06
CA ASN A 297 36.93 13.07 -0.15
C ASN A 297 35.61 13.09 -0.93
N THR A 298 35.71 13.00 -2.26
CA THR A 298 34.57 13.02 -3.19
C THR A 298 33.77 11.72 -3.19
N LYS A 299 34.30 10.66 -2.55
CA LYS A 299 33.70 9.34 -2.42
C LYS A 299 33.56 8.94 -0.96
N GLN A 300 33.51 7.64 -0.68
CA GLN A 300 33.51 7.12 0.68
C GLN A 300 34.84 7.46 1.37
N GLY A 301 34.81 7.60 2.69
CA GLY A 301 36.06 7.65 3.46
C GLY A 301 36.83 6.33 3.29
N VAL A 302 36.17 5.22 3.61
CA VAL A 302 36.68 3.86 3.42
C VAL A 302 35.64 2.98 2.74
N TYR A 303 36.03 2.27 1.69
CA TYR A 303 35.20 1.32 0.97
C TYR A 303 35.84 -0.08 0.95
N PHE A 304 35.20 -1.06 1.58
CA PHE A 304 35.54 -2.47 1.50
C PHE A 304 34.76 -3.15 0.37
N ASP A 305 35.50 -3.74 -0.57
CA ASP A 305 34.95 -4.50 -1.67
C ASP A 305 35.53 -5.92 -1.65
N ASN A 306 34.69 -6.92 -1.41
CA ASN A 306 35.09 -8.33 -1.29
C ASN A 306 36.32 -8.54 -0.39
N SER A 307 36.39 -7.81 0.74
CA SER A 307 37.56 -7.74 1.62
C SER A 307 37.21 -8.14 3.05
N ASN A 308 38.06 -8.98 3.65
CA ASN A 308 37.75 -9.65 4.91
C ASN A 308 38.83 -9.42 5.97
N ASP A 309 38.47 -9.50 7.25
CA ASP A 309 39.44 -9.46 8.36
C ASP A 309 40.29 -8.19 8.40
N ASN A 310 39.79 -7.05 7.89
CA ASN A 310 40.51 -5.78 7.90
C ASN A 310 40.13 -4.94 9.12
N THR A 311 41.00 -4.00 9.50
CA THR A 311 40.80 -3.15 10.69
C THR A 311 40.90 -1.67 10.36
N ILE A 312 39.89 -0.89 10.73
CA ILE A 312 39.93 0.57 10.76
C ILE A 312 39.81 0.99 12.22
N ASN A 313 40.85 1.61 12.77
CA ASN A 313 40.84 2.01 14.16
C ASN A 313 41.48 3.37 14.46
N ASP A 314 41.09 3.94 15.59
CA ASP A 314 41.69 5.16 16.15
C ASP A 314 41.72 6.34 15.16
N SER A 315 40.81 6.37 14.17
CA SER A 315 40.88 7.26 13.03
C SER A 315 39.74 8.28 13.01
N TYR A 316 39.98 9.40 12.32
CA TYR A 316 39.01 10.47 12.07
C TYR A 316 38.52 10.36 10.62
N ILE A 317 37.22 10.16 10.42
CA ILE A 317 36.58 10.00 9.10
C ILE A 317 35.50 11.07 8.95
N LEU A 318 35.83 12.18 8.30
CA LEU A 318 35.11 13.45 8.42
C LEU A 318 34.71 14.02 7.05
N ASP A 319 33.52 14.58 6.93
CA ASP A 319 33.14 15.44 5.79
C ASP A 319 33.35 14.78 4.41
N ASN A 320 33.23 13.45 4.30
CA ASN A 320 33.32 12.77 3.01
C ASN A 320 31.95 12.81 2.33
N LEU A 321 31.93 13.06 1.02
CA LEU A 321 30.67 13.21 0.27
C LEU A 321 29.85 11.90 0.26
N GLY A 322 30.53 10.75 0.28
CA GLY A 322 29.90 9.44 0.39
C GLY A 322 29.67 9.01 1.84
N ASN A 323 29.64 7.69 2.06
CA ASN A 323 29.58 7.12 3.42
C ASN A 323 30.93 7.25 4.11
N GLY A 324 30.96 7.36 5.44
CA GLY A 324 32.21 7.33 6.20
C GLY A 324 32.93 6.01 5.97
N ILE A 325 32.26 4.90 6.28
CA ILE A 325 32.73 3.54 5.99
C ILE A 325 31.62 2.76 5.28
N HIS A 326 31.94 2.05 4.20
CA HIS A 326 31.00 1.20 3.46
C HIS A 326 31.62 -0.15 3.17
N SER A 327 30.90 -1.23 3.48
CA SER A 327 31.24 -2.60 3.13
C SER A 327 30.30 -3.14 2.06
N TYR A 328 30.85 -3.82 1.04
CA TYR A 328 30.09 -4.37 -0.08
C TYR A 328 30.56 -5.79 -0.48
N GLY A 329 29.69 -6.50 -1.19
CA GLY A 329 29.98 -7.81 -1.77
C GLY A 329 30.20 -8.87 -0.70
N THR A 330 31.25 -9.68 -0.86
CA THR A 330 31.55 -10.78 0.08
C THR A 330 32.28 -10.34 1.36
N SER A 331 32.50 -9.04 1.55
CA SER A 331 33.23 -8.48 2.70
C SER A 331 32.62 -8.89 4.04
N SER A 332 33.46 -9.37 4.96
CA SER A 332 33.06 -9.89 6.28
C SER A 332 34.17 -9.79 7.32
N ASN A 333 33.86 -9.98 8.59
CA ASN A 333 34.85 -10.03 9.67
C ASN A 333 35.71 -8.76 9.81
N ASN A 334 35.23 -7.61 9.33
CA ASN A 334 35.98 -6.36 9.44
C ASN A 334 35.76 -5.71 10.81
N GLN A 335 36.80 -5.07 11.33
CA GLN A 335 36.85 -4.42 12.63
C GLN A 335 36.87 -2.90 12.44
N ILE A 336 35.86 -2.21 12.98
CA ILE A 336 35.74 -0.75 12.98
C ILE A 336 35.73 -0.33 14.45
N ILE A 337 36.88 0.14 14.96
CA ILE A 337 37.10 0.29 16.40
C ILE A 337 37.59 1.70 16.77
N ASN A 338 36.97 2.35 17.75
CA ASN A 338 37.45 3.63 18.30
C ASN A 338 37.66 4.75 17.24
N ASN A 339 36.77 4.84 16.26
CA ASN A 339 36.83 5.88 15.23
C ASN A 339 35.87 7.04 15.52
N ARG A 340 36.21 8.23 15.03
CA ARG A 340 35.34 9.40 14.99
C ARG A 340 34.82 9.57 13.55
N ILE A 341 33.55 9.26 13.30
CA ILE A 341 32.92 9.25 11.97
C ILE A 341 31.83 10.32 11.89
N LEU A 342 32.09 11.42 11.17
CA LEU A 342 31.25 12.63 11.22
C LEU A 342 30.98 13.27 9.86
N ASN A 343 29.81 13.89 9.73
CA ASN A 343 29.42 14.70 8.57
C ASN A 343 29.55 13.96 7.22
N ASN A 344 29.28 12.66 7.22
CA ASN A 344 29.21 11.88 5.99
C ASN A 344 27.74 11.70 5.56
N SER A 345 27.51 11.10 4.39
CA SER A 345 26.16 10.72 3.98
C SER A 345 25.53 9.73 4.96
N ILE A 346 26.12 8.54 5.10
CA ILE A 346 25.86 7.56 6.17
C ILE A 346 27.17 7.38 6.93
N GLY A 347 27.11 7.24 8.27
CA GLY A 347 28.32 7.01 9.06
C GLY A 347 28.99 5.68 8.69
N ILE A 348 28.32 4.56 8.98
CA ILE A 348 28.76 3.21 8.65
C ILE A 348 27.65 2.47 7.91
N TYR A 349 27.94 1.97 6.70
CA TYR A 349 27.01 1.15 5.92
C TYR A 349 27.58 -0.27 5.71
N LEU A 350 26.91 -1.27 6.28
CA LEU A 350 27.27 -2.68 6.16
C LEU A 350 26.41 -3.35 5.09
N GLY A 351 26.86 -3.34 3.83
CA GLY A 351 26.25 -4.04 2.69
C GLY A 351 27.04 -5.28 2.23
N GLY A 352 27.85 -5.87 3.12
CA GLY A 352 28.63 -7.09 2.87
C GLY A 352 27.93 -8.36 3.37
N ASN A 353 28.71 -9.40 3.72
CA ASN A 353 28.23 -10.70 4.22
C ASN A 353 28.02 -10.78 5.74
N GLY A 354 28.43 -9.77 6.52
CA GLY A 354 28.22 -9.73 7.98
C GLY A 354 29.47 -10.05 8.82
N TYR A 355 29.25 -10.50 10.06
CA TYR A 355 30.32 -10.79 11.04
C TYR A 355 31.25 -9.62 11.38
N ASN A 356 30.82 -8.38 11.15
CA ASN A 356 31.66 -7.21 11.42
C ASN A 356 31.59 -6.81 12.90
N ASN A 357 32.68 -6.26 13.42
CA ASN A 357 32.76 -5.73 14.78
C ASN A 357 32.87 -4.21 14.75
N ILE A 358 31.85 -3.52 15.25
CA ILE A 358 31.75 -2.06 15.32
C ILE A 358 31.75 -1.69 16.80
N THR A 359 32.92 -1.31 17.33
CA THR A 359 33.12 -1.13 18.77
C THR A 359 33.71 0.24 19.11
N ASP A 360 33.25 0.89 20.18
CA ASP A 360 33.85 2.11 20.72
C ASP A 360 33.87 3.33 19.77
N ASN A 361 33.05 3.35 18.71
CA ASN A 361 33.05 4.45 17.73
C ASN A 361 32.15 5.61 18.18
N ASN A 362 32.52 6.82 17.76
CA ASN A 362 31.68 8.00 17.78
C ASN A 362 31.16 8.28 16.36
N VAL A 363 29.87 8.06 16.12
CA VAL A 363 29.22 8.21 14.82
C VAL A 363 28.17 9.31 14.89
N SER A 364 28.52 10.49 14.39
CA SER A 364 27.73 11.70 14.66
C SER A 364 27.50 12.61 13.46
N GLU A 365 26.40 13.36 13.44
CA GLU A 365 26.15 14.43 12.46
C GLU A 365 26.13 13.94 10.99
N ASN A 366 25.89 12.65 10.75
CA ASN A 366 25.75 12.11 9.40
C ASN A 366 24.32 12.39 8.88
N SER A 367 24.22 12.82 7.62
CA SER A 367 22.94 13.31 7.06
C SER A 367 21.85 12.23 6.94
N GLY A 368 22.25 10.97 6.78
CA GLY A 368 21.42 9.77 6.79
C GLY A 368 21.63 8.97 8.08
N ASP A 369 21.72 7.65 7.98
CA ASP A 369 21.85 6.80 9.16
C ASP A 369 23.24 6.94 9.81
N GLY A 370 23.30 6.83 11.13
CA GLY A 370 24.56 6.64 11.84
C GLY A 370 25.17 5.30 11.44
N ILE A 371 24.43 4.21 11.69
CA ILE A 371 24.81 2.86 11.27
C ILE A 371 23.64 2.20 10.53
N CYS A 372 23.88 1.76 9.30
CA CYS A 372 22.91 1.02 8.49
C CYS A 372 23.42 -0.41 8.23
N ILE A 373 22.61 -1.42 8.58
CA ILE A 373 22.96 -2.83 8.47
C ILE A 373 22.10 -3.49 7.38
N GLY A 374 22.65 -3.56 6.18
CA GLY A 374 22.00 -4.12 5.00
C GLY A 374 21.11 -3.15 4.23
N SER A 375 20.41 -3.69 3.24
CA SER A 375 19.41 -3.03 2.41
C SER A 375 18.27 -4.01 2.11
N VAL A 376 17.32 -3.60 1.27
CA VAL A 376 16.25 -4.50 0.78
C VAL A 376 16.76 -5.70 -0.02
N ASP A 377 17.99 -5.66 -0.52
CA ASP A 377 18.59 -6.71 -1.34
C ASP A 377 19.69 -7.50 -0.60
N VAL A 378 20.26 -6.91 0.46
CA VAL A 378 21.42 -7.46 1.17
C VAL A 378 21.15 -7.46 2.66
N HIS A 379 21.23 -8.63 3.31
CA HIS A 379 20.78 -8.81 4.68
C HIS A 379 21.90 -9.42 5.56
N PRO A 380 22.99 -8.66 5.86
CA PRO A 380 24.12 -9.19 6.60
C PRO A 380 23.77 -9.44 8.07
N GLY A 381 23.95 -10.68 8.53
CA GLY A 381 23.76 -11.03 9.94
C GLY A 381 25.05 -11.08 10.75
N ASP A 382 24.92 -11.44 12.02
CA ASP A 382 26.02 -11.75 12.94
C ASP A 382 27.01 -10.59 13.18
N ASN A 383 26.59 -9.34 12.96
CA ASN A 383 27.43 -8.18 13.30
C ASN A 383 27.33 -7.86 14.80
N THR A 384 28.44 -7.44 15.40
CA THR A 384 28.51 -6.94 16.78
C THR A 384 28.67 -5.42 16.75
N ILE A 385 27.75 -4.71 17.39
CA ILE A 385 27.78 -3.25 17.52
C ILE A 385 27.77 -2.94 19.01
N ARG A 386 28.92 -2.52 19.55
CA ARG A 386 29.10 -2.40 20.99
C ARG A 386 29.73 -1.09 21.45
N ASN A 387 29.21 -0.50 22.51
CA ASN A 387 29.80 0.68 23.17
C ASN A 387 30.04 1.87 22.21
N ASN A 388 29.21 2.03 21.18
CA ASN A 388 29.29 3.17 20.28
C ASN A 388 28.44 4.34 20.81
N THR A 389 28.90 5.56 20.55
CA THR A 389 28.14 6.80 20.75
C THR A 389 27.60 7.26 19.39
N ILE A 390 26.28 7.27 19.21
CA ILE A 390 25.60 7.51 17.93
C ILE A 390 24.60 8.66 18.08
N LEU A 391 24.95 9.86 17.61
CA LEU A 391 24.16 11.07 17.87
C LEU A 391 23.98 12.01 16.69
N LEU A 392 22.89 12.77 16.68
CA LEU A 392 22.63 13.82 15.68
C LEU A 392 22.64 13.34 14.21
N ASN A 393 22.31 12.08 13.95
CA ASN A 393 22.17 11.56 12.58
C ASN A 393 20.70 11.62 12.11
N GLY A 394 20.43 11.20 10.87
CA GLY A 394 19.09 10.89 10.37
C GLY A 394 18.36 9.88 11.25
N VAL A 395 18.77 8.61 11.19
CA VAL A 395 18.40 7.54 12.14
C VAL A 395 19.66 7.11 12.88
N GLY A 396 19.55 6.66 14.13
CA GLY A 396 20.69 6.13 14.88
C GLY A 396 21.24 4.84 14.26
N VAL A 397 20.48 3.75 14.41
CA VAL A 397 20.81 2.43 13.83
C VAL A 397 19.61 1.85 13.07
N THR A 398 19.85 1.41 11.84
CA THR A 398 18.85 0.77 10.97
C THR A 398 19.19 -0.69 10.70
N PHE A 399 18.19 -1.57 10.83
CA PHE A 399 18.29 -3.01 10.62
C PHE A 399 17.47 -3.43 9.39
N TYR A 400 18.17 -3.82 8.33
CA TYR A 400 17.65 -4.62 7.21
C TYR A 400 18.07 -6.09 7.33
N SER A 401 18.38 -6.56 8.54
CA SER A 401 18.92 -7.91 8.73
C SER A 401 18.65 -8.42 10.14
N ASN A 402 18.75 -9.73 10.30
CA ASN A 402 18.58 -10.45 11.56
C ASN A 402 19.95 -10.90 12.11
N ASN A 403 19.95 -11.41 13.34
CA ASN A 403 21.09 -12.00 14.05
C ASN A 403 22.22 -11.01 14.37
N ASN A 404 21.93 -9.71 14.52
CA ASN A 404 22.93 -8.74 14.98
C ASN A 404 22.90 -8.59 16.51
N ASP A 405 24.05 -8.39 17.13
CA ASP A 405 24.20 -8.07 18.56
C ASP A 405 24.44 -6.57 18.73
N LEU A 406 23.55 -5.90 19.45
CA LEU A 406 23.68 -4.50 19.84
C LEU A 406 23.79 -4.45 21.37
N SER A 407 24.89 -3.94 21.93
CA SER A 407 25.10 -3.83 23.38
C SER A 407 25.87 -2.58 23.80
N GLU A 408 25.55 -2.00 24.96
CA GLU A 408 26.31 -0.87 25.56
C GLU A 408 26.33 0.43 24.73
N ASN A 409 25.51 0.57 23.68
CA ASN A 409 25.53 1.77 22.84
C ASN A 409 24.70 2.92 23.43
N THR A 410 25.17 4.15 23.23
CA THR A 410 24.44 5.38 23.55
C THR A 410 23.96 6.03 22.26
N ILE A 411 22.65 6.04 22.03
CA ILE A 411 22.02 6.50 20.79
C ILE A 411 21.08 7.65 21.13
N SER A 412 21.38 8.88 20.72
CA SER A 412 20.57 10.04 21.12
C SER A 412 20.46 11.12 20.06
N ASP A 413 19.44 11.97 20.16
CA ASP A 413 19.31 13.21 19.38
C ASP A 413 19.33 13.02 17.86
N ASN A 414 19.04 11.81 17.37
CA ASN A 414 18.87 11.55 15.95
C ASN A 414 17.54 12.15 15.48
N SER A 415 17.52 12.72 14.28
CA SER A 415 16.37 13.48 13.77
C SER A 415 15.11 12.62 13.62
N ASN A 416 15.25 11.31 13.37
CA ASN A 416 14.17 10.35 13.21
C ASN A 416 14.06 9.39 14.42
N TRP A 417 14.39 8.11 14.28
CA TRP A 417 14.41 7.12 15.37
C TRP A 417 15.84 6.89 15.88
N ALA A 418 15.98 6.49 17.15
CA ALA A 418 17.23 5.91 17.62
C ALA A 418 17.46 4.53 17.00
N LEU A 419 16.42 3.68 16.94
CA LEU A 419 16.47 2.36 16.30
C LEU A 419 15.36 2.20 15.26
N HIS A 420 15.70 1.73 14.07
CA HIS A 420 14.73 1.41 13.03
C HIS A 420 14.87 -0.04 12.56
N PHE A 421 13.79 -0.82 12.63
CA PHE A 421 13.71 -2.19 12.16
C PHE A 421 12.87 -2.25 10.88
N ALA A 422 13.47 -2.59 9.75
CA ALA A 422 12.73 -2.79 8.52
C ALA A 422 12.01 -4.15 8.56
N ASN A 423 10.74 -4.21 8.12
CA ASN A 423 9.99 -5.47 8.04
C ASN A 423 10.67 -6.40 6.99
N PRO A 424 10.93 -7.70 7.29
CA PRO A 424 10.59 -8.49 8.48
C PRO A 424 11.75 -8.70 9.49
N TYR A 425 12.73 -7.81 9.52
CA TYR A 425 14.01 -7.98 10.23
C TYR A 425 13.96 -7.58 11.71
N TYR A 426 13.21 -8.36 12.50
CA TYR A 426 13.02 -8.17 13.94
C TYR A 426 13.78 -9.19 14.81
N ASN A 427 14.56 -10.10 14.24
CA ASN A 427 15.21 -11.16 15.02
C ASN A 427 16.64 -10.74 15.36
N ASN A 428 16.82 -9.76 16.26
CA ASN A 428 18.13 -9.23 16.64
C ASN A 428 18.34 -9.28 18.17
N TYR A 429 19.59 -9.43 18.61
CA TYR A 429 19.97 -9.43 20.02
C TYR A 429 20.27 -8.00 20.48
N ILE A 430 19.21 -7.28 20.86
CA ILE A 430 19.32 -5.90 21.36
C ILE A 430 19.33 -5.89 22.88
N TRP A 431 20.50 -5.69 23.48
CA TRP A 431 20.68 -5.77 24.92
C TRP A 431 20.16 -4.53 25.66
N ARG A 432 19.70 -4.72 26.90
CA ARG A 432 19.14 -3.66 27.77
C ARG A 432 20.18 -2.71 28.35
N ASN A 433 21.46 -2.91 28.05
CA ASN A 433 22.52 -1.95 28.38
C ASN A 433 22.72 -0.91 27.28
N ASN A 434 21.95 -0.94 26.19
CA ASN A 434 21.84 0.17 25.27
C ASN A 434 20.91 1.25 25.81
N THR A 435 21.23 2.51 25.53
CA THR A 435 20.37 3.65 25.83
C THR A 435 19.94 4.36 24.55
N ALA A 436 18.65 4.64 24.40
CA ALA A 436 18.06 5.45 23.35
C ALA A 436 17.44 6.72 23.96
N ASN A 437 17.96 7.89 23.57
CA ASN A 437 17.53 9.20 24.11
C ASN A 437 17.54 9.25 25.65
N GLY A 438 18.54 8.62 26.27
CA GLY A 438 18.72 8.56 27.72
C GLY A 438 17.96 7.42 28.43
N GLU A 439 17.13 6.65 27.74
CA GLU A 439 16.36 5.53 28.32
C GLU A 439 16.89 4.16 27.88
N GLU A 440 16.75 3.16 28.75
CA GLU A 440 17.04 1.75 28.42
C GLU A 440 16.19 1.26 27.24
N VAL A 441 16.85 0.58 26.29
CA VAL A 441 16.16 -0.10 25.19
C VAL A 441 15.58 -1.43 25.67
N ASN A 442 14.25 -1.50 25.73
CA ASN A 442 13.51 -2.66 26.24
C ASN A 442 13.06 -3.59 25.12
N TYR A 443 14.02 -4.34 24.58
CA TYR A 443 13.83 -5.30 23.50
C TYR A 443 14.13 -6.73 23.98
N TYR A 444 13.23 -7.66 23.69
CA TYR A 444 13.29 -9.04 24.14
C TYR A 444 13.13 -9.95 22.93
N TYR A 445 14.17 -10.70 22.61
CA TYR A 445 14.18 -11.64 21.50
C TYR A 445 14.41 -13.06 22.01
N ASN A 446 13.50 -13.98 21.66
CA ASN A 446 13.59 -15.41 22.00
C ASN A 446 13.76 -15.67 23.52
N GLU A 447 13.14 -14.82 24.35
CA GLU A 447 13.17 -14.94 25.80
C GLU A 447 11.90 -15.60 26.34
N GLN A 448 12.03 -16.32 27.46
CA GLN A 448 10.93 -17.06 28.06
C GLN A 448 10.97 -17.10 29.58
N ASN A 449 9.79 -17.25 30.21
CA ASN A 449 9.61 -17.43 31.66
C ASN A 449 10.22 -16.30 32.50
N LYS A 450 9.90 -15.04 32.17
CA LYS A 450 10.43 -13.87 32.89
C LYS A 450 9.34 -12.90 33.30
N THR A 451 9.48 -12.34 34.49
CA THR A 451 8.73 -11.16 34.91
C THR A 451 9.65 -9.95 34.80
N LEU A 452 9.21 -8.94 34.06
CA LEU A 452 9.95 -7.69 33.90
C LEU A 452 9.73 -6.79 35.11
N ASP A 453 10.77 -6.06 35.51
CA ASP A 453 10.62 -4.96 36.46
C ASP A 453 9.77 -3.84 35.84
N PRO A 454 8.91 -3.16 36.63
CA PRO A 454 8.12 -2.03 36.15
C PRO A 454 8.97 -0.97 35.43
N LYS A 455 8.51 -0.51 34.27
CA LYS A 455 9.23 0.47 33.45
C LYS A 455 8.45 1.79 33.33
N HIS A 456 9.14 2.91 33.55
CA HIS A 456 8.63 4.26 33.30
C HIS A 456 9.45 4.88 32.16
N LEU A 457 8.95 4.78 30.92
CA LEU A 457 9.67 5.17 29.70
C LEU A 457 8.93 6.28 28.97
N SER A 458 9.54 7.45 28.84
CA SER A 458 8.94 8.70 28.35
C SER A 458 9.71 9.39 27.21
N ALA A 459 10.90 8.89 26.83
CA ALA A 459 11.72 9.51 25.79
C ALA A 459 11.06 9.37 24.41
N SER A 460 11.10 10.41 23.59
CA SER A 460 10.52 10.33 22.25
C SER A 460 11.37 9.49 21.30
N ASN A 461 10.74 8.89 20.28
CA ASN A 461 11.41 8.33 19.09
C ASN A 461 12.48 7.26 19.37
N VAL A 462 12.27 6.42 20.37
CA VAL A 462 13.21 5.32 20.71
C VAL A 462 13.31 4.32 19.56
N SER A 463 12.16 3.88 19.03
CA SER A 463 12.17 2.95 17.90
C SER A 463 10.86 2.95 17.13
N ASN A 464 10.87 2.43 15.90
CA ASN A 464 9.64 2.16 15.14
C ASN A 464 8.88 0.90 15.61
N VAL A 465 9.30 0.25 16.69
CA VAL A 465 8.56 -0.84 17.37
C VAL A 465 8.02 -0.33 18.71
N GLY A 466 7.74 -1.21 19.68
CA GLY A 466 7.21 -0.86 20.99
C GLY A 466 8.26 -0.27 21.93
N LYS A 467 7.84 0.59 22.87
CA LYS A 467 8.65 0.97 24.04
C LYS A 467 9.11 -0.28 24.81
N ILE A 468 8.23 -1.26 24.93
CA ILE A 468 8.57 -2.64 25.25
C ILE A 468 8.26 -3.50 24.02
N THR A 469 9.26 -4.24 23.56
CA THR A 469 9.16 -5.08 22.35
C THR A 469 9.48 -6.54 22.68
N LEU A 470 8.54 -7.44 22.38
CA LEU A 470 8.67 -8.88 22.53
C LEU A 470 8.66 -9.55 21.15
N ILE A 471 9.74 -10.24 20.79
CA ILE A 471 9.89 -10.96 19.53
C ILE A 471 10.18 -12.42 19.84
N SER A 472 9.35 -13.34 19.34
CA SER A 472 9.51 -14.77 19.60
C SER A 472 9.58 -15.13 21.09
N CYS A 473 8.85 -14.40 21.93
CA CYS A 473 8.85 -14.56 23.37
C CYS A 473 7.70 -15.45 23.86
N THR A 474 7.88 -16.10 25.01
CA THR A 474 6.82 -16.91 25.62
C THR A 474 6.81 -16.82 27.13
N ASN A 475 5.63 -16.71 27.74
CA ASN A 475 5.50 -16.62 29.20
C ASN A 475 6.33 -15.47 29.80
N ILE A 476 6.25 -14.29 29.18
CA ILE A 476 6.77 -13.03 29.71
C ILE A 476 5.65 -12.29 30.43
N THR A 477 5.93 -11.78 31.63
CA THR A 477 5.03 -10.90 32.39
C THR A 477 5.54 -9.46 32.32
N VAL A 478 4.77 -8.57 31.72
CA VAL A 478 4.99 -7.12 31.72
C VAL A 478 3.94 -6.49 32.63
N ARG A 479 4.36 -5.78 33.67
CA ARG A 479 3.40 -5.21 34.62
C ARG A 479 3.79 -3.86 35.18
N ASP A 480 2.78 -3.13 35.65
CA ASP A 480 2.93 -1.88 36.39
C ASP A 480 3.76 -0.83 35.63
N SER A 481 3.73 -0.84 34.29
CA SER A 481 4.61 0.00 33.46
C SER A 481 3.87 1.19 32.82
N GLU A 482 4.53 2.34 32.79
CA GLU A 482 4.06 3.58 32.16
C GLU A 482 4.94 3.90 30.94
N LEU A 483 4.36 3.77 29.74
CA LEU A 483 5.09 3.85 28.47
C LEU A 483 4.52 4.96 27.61
N SER A 484 5.33 5.98 27.29
CA SER A 484 4.84 7.17 26.59
C SER A 484 5.78 7.74 25.53
N ASN A 485 5.20 8.61 24.70
CA ASN A 485 5.87 9.49 23.74
C ASN A 485 6.58 8.79 22.57
N ASN A 486 6.25 7.55 22.24
CA ASN A 486 6.72 6.92 21.01
C ASN A 486 5.87 7.38 19.80
N ILE A 487 5.97 8.66 19.45
CA ILE A 487 5.01 9.40 18.62
C ILE A 487 5.18 9.25 17.11
N ARG A 488 6.27 8.64 16.63
CA ARG A 488 6.52 8.54 15.18
C ARG A 488 5.64 7.50 14.51
N PRO A 489 5.26 7.69 13.23
CA PRO A 489 4.40 6.75 12.52
C PRO A 489 4.90 5.32 12.55
N GLY A 490 3.99 4.39 12.82
CA GLY A 490 4.27 2.96 12.91
C GLY A 490 4.90 2.50 14.24
N SER A 491 5.06 3.38 15.23
CA SER A 491 5.64 3.03 16.54
C SER A 491 4.56 2.70 17.57
N TYR A 492 4.89 1.94 18.62
CA TYR A 492 3.92 1.43 19.61
C TYR A 492 4.34 1.72 21.05
N GLY A 493 3.39 1.64 21.98
CA GLY A 493 3.67 1.50 23.41
C GLY A 493 4.21 0.09 23.71
N ILE A 494 3.45 -0.94 23.34
CA ILE A 494 3.86 -2.34 23.45
C ILE A 494 3.74 -3.02 22.09
N PHE A 495 4.76 -3.80 21.71
CA PHE A 495 4.79 -4.53 20.44
C PHE A 495 5.13 -6.02 20.68
N LEU A 496 4.26 -6.91 20.23
CA LEU A 496 4.45 -8.36 20.26
C LEU A 496 4.46 -8.89 18.83
N ARG A 497 5.50 -9.65 18.49
CA ARG A 497 5.55 -10.42 17.24
C ARG A 497 5.96 -11.86 17.50
N ASN A 498 5.22 -12.81 16.96
CA ASN A 498 5.48 -14.24 17.14
C ASN A 498 5.59 -14.62 18.61
N SER A 499 4.89 -13.91 19.50
CA SER A 499 5.09 -13.98 20.95
C SER A 499 3.82 -14.44 21.65
N ASN A 500 3.88 -15.61 22.26
CA ASN A 500 2.71 -16.33 22.74
C ASN A 500 2.66 -16.44 24.26
N ASP A 501 1.47 -16.66 24.82
CA ASP A 501 1.28 -16.98 26.24
C ASP A 501 1.90 -15.94 27.20
N ASN A 502 1.93 -14.66 26.82
CA ASN A 502 2.46 -13.57 27.65
C ASN A 502 1.35 -12.93 28.50
N THR A 503 1.73 -12.29 29.59
CA THR A 503 0.81 -11.60 30.51
C THR A 503 1.18 -10.11 30.60
N LEU A 504 0.26 -9.23 30.23
CA LEU A 504 0.43 -7.77 30.28
C LEU A 504 -0.58 -7.21 31.27
N THR A 505 -0.15 -6.84 32.49
CA THR A 505 -1.06 -6.44 33.57
C THR A 505 -0.79 -5.03 34.08
N ASN A 506 -1.82 -4.19 34.25
CA ASN A 506 -1.70 -2.86 34.85
C ASN A 506 -0.65 -1.99 34.13
N ASN A 507 -0.78 -1.81 32.82
CA ASN A 507 0.15 -1.01 32.02
C ASN A 507 -0.57 0.21 31.44
N THR A 508 0.08 1.39 31.49
CA THR A 508 -0.45 2.64 30.95
C THR A 508 0.35 3.08 29.73
N LEU A 509 -0.30 3.20 28.57
CA LEU A 509 0.30 3.53 27.27
C LEU A 509 -0.18 4.92 26.79
N SER A 510 0.60 5.96 27.06
CA SER A 510 0.16 7.36 26.86
C SER A 510 0.90 8.06 25.73
N ASN A 511 0.19 8.78 24.85
CA ASN A 511 0.81 9.61 23.79
C ASN A 511 1.82 8.83 22.92
N ASN A 512 1.51 7.57 22.61
CA ASN A 512 2.25 6.79 21.62
C ASN A 512 1.54 6.90 20.26
N TYR A 513 2.24 6.65 19.16
CA TYR A 513 1.59 6.66 17.84
C TYR A 513 0.46 5.61 17.80
N ASN A 514 0.75 4.38 18.20
CA ASN A 514 -0.26 3.34 18.46
C ASN A 514 -0.09 2.80 19.90
N GLY A 515 -1.14 2.25 20.50
CA GLY A 515 -1.10 1.69 21.85
C GLY A 515 -0.37 0.35 21.88
N ILE A 516 -1.06 -0.73 21.55
CA ILE A 516 -0.51 -2.09 21.54
C ILE A 516 -0.74 -2.80 20.19
N LEU A 517 0.28 -3.54 19.73
CA LEU A 517 0.18 -4.46 18.60
C LEU A 517 0.56 -5.89 19.01
N LEU A 518 -0.31 -6.84 18.67
CA LEU A 518 -0.05 -8.28 18.66
C LEU A 518 -0.07 -8.75 17.20
N HIS A 519 1.02 -9.32 16.75
CA HIS A 519 1.17 -9.80 15.39
C HIS A 519 1.64 -11.25 15.42
N ASP A 520 0.86 -12.19 14.87
CA ASP A 520 1.13 -13.65 14.96
C ASP A 520 1.42 -14.08 16.41
N SER A 521 0.68 -13.52 17.37
CA SER A 521 0.96 -13.59 18.79
C SER A 521 -0.29 -14.03 19.55
N SER A 522 -0.31 -15.30 19.97
CA SER A 522 -1.48 -16.01 20.45
C SER A 522 -1.45 -16.30 21.96
N GLY A 523 -2.62 -16.48 22.57
CA GLY A 523 -2.73 -16.92 23.97
C GLY A 523 -2.30 -15.88 25.00
N ASN A 524 -2.19 -14.60 24.63
CA ASN A 524 -1.75 -13.56 25.55
C ASN A 524 -2.92 -13.05 26.43
N ASN A 525 -2.62 -12.76 27.69
CA ASN A 525 -3.55 -12.21 28.67
C ASN A 525 -3.22 -10.75 28.95
N ILE A 526 -4.15 -9.85 28.66
CA ILE A 526 -4.02 -8.41 28.84
C ILE A 526 -5.05 -7.98 29.88
N THR A 527 -4.61 -7.43 30.99
CA THR A 527 -5.48 -7.06 32.12
C THR A 527 -5.13 -5.66 32.61
N ASP A 528 -6.13 -4.84 32.94
CA ASP A 528 -5.92 -3.45 33.40
C ASP A 528 -5.01 -2.64 32.46
N LEU A 529 -5.16 -2.79 31.14
CA LEU A 529 -4.44 -1.97 30.16
C LEU A 529 -5.13 -0.62 30.02
N ASP A 530 -4.41 0.48 30.15
CA ASP A 530 -4.93 1.83 29.92
C ASP A 530 -4.18 2.51 28.77
N THR A 531 -4.82 2.71 27.62
CA THR A 531 -4.23 3.44 26.49
C THR A 531 -4.78 4.86 26.43
N ILE A 532 -3.90 5.87 26.47
CA ILE A 532 -4.29 7.28 26.54
C ILE A 532 -3.80 8.02 25.28
N SER A 533 -4.76 8.42 24.44
CA SER A 533 -4.54 9.23 23.24
C SER A 533 -3.60 8.66 22.13
N PRO A 534 -3.60 7.34 21.81
CA PRO A 534 -2.93 6.86 20.61
C PRO A 534 -3.78 7.07 19.34
N ARG A 535 -3.18 6.96 18.15
CA ARG A 535 -3.90 6.88 16.88
C ARG A 535 -4.80 5.66 16.83
N GLU A 536 -4.27 4.47 17.12
CA GLU A 536 -5.04 3.23 17.35
C GLU A 536 -4.76 2.70 18.75
N GLY A 537 -5.81 2.25 19.45
CA GLY A 537 -5.71 1.78 20.83
C GLY A 537 -5.05 0.41 20.92
N ALA A 538 -5.66 -0.61 20.28
CA ALA A 538 -5.14 -1.97 20.24
C ALA A 538 -5.32 -2.63 18.86
N GLN A 539 -4.31 -3.38 18.40
CA GLN A 539 -4.28 -4.03 17.10
C GLN A 539 -3.86 -5.50 17.23
N PHE A 540 -4.74 -6.43 16.83
CA PHE A 540 -4.46 -7.87 16.80
C PHE A 540 -4.48 -8.34 15.34
N GLU A 541 -3.35 -8.81 14.85
CA GLU A 541 -3.13 -9.07 13.43
C GLU A 541 -2.54 -10.46 13.20
N TRP A 542 -2.96 -11.08 12.09
CA TRP A 542 -2.33 -12.23 11.44
C TRP A 542 -2.12 -13.44 12.37
N HIS A 543 -3.19 -14.17 12.66
CA HIS A 543 -3.21 -15.36 13.53
C HIS A 543 -2.81 -15.07 14.98
N SER A 544 -3.17 -13.88 15.49
CA SER A 544 -3.06 -13.55 16.91
C SER A 544 -4.27 -14.10 17.65
N ASP A 545 -4.35 -15.42 17.75
CA ASP A 545 -5.53 -16.13 18.22
C ASP A 545 -5.57 -16.29 19.75
N TYR A 546 -6.75 -16.56 20.32
CA TYR A 546 -6.91 -16.90 21.75
C TYR A 546 -6.40 -15.83 22.73
N ASN A 547 -6.43 -14.55 22.35
CA ASN A 547 -6.01 -13.45 23.21
C ASN A 547 -7.17 -12.95 24.10
N ASN A 548 -6.87 -12.64 25.36
CA ASN A 548 -7.82 -12.17 26.35
C ASN A 548 -7.53 -10.73 26.75
N ILE A 549 -8.55 -9.87 26.77
CA ILE A 549 -8.50 -8.50 27.31
C ILE A 549 -9.53 -8.38 28.43
N ILE A 550 -9.09 -7.96 29.62
CA ILE A 550 -9.91 -7.92 30.83
C ILE A 550 -9.70 -6.56 31.54
N GLU A 551 -10.78 -5.97 32.07
CA GLU A 551 -10.73 -4.78 32.94
C GLU A 551 -9.93 -3.59 32.35
N SER A 552 -9.92 -3.45 31.01
CA SER A 552 -9.04 -2.50 30.31
C SER A 552 -9.77 -1.25 29.82
N THR A 553 -9.03 -0.17 29.57
CA THR A 553 -9.48 1.05 28.90
C THR A 553 -8.66 1.28 27.63
N ILE A 554 -9.29 1.09 26.48
CA ILE A 554 -8.68 1.24 25.16
C ILE A 554 -9.26 2.49 24.50
N ALA A 555 -8.43 3.48 24.18
CA ALA A 555 -8.83 4.74 23.59
C ALA A 555 -8.05 5.00 22.31
N SER A 556 -8.69 5.68 21.36
CA SER A 556 -8.12 6.09 20.08
C SER A 556 -8.55 7.52 19.73
N THR A 557 -7.63 8.30 19.16
CA THR A 557 -7.91 9.67 18.72
C THR A 557 -8.28 9.80 17.25
N SER A 558 -7.84 8.89 16.39
CA SER A 558 -7.91 9.09 14.93
C SER A 558 -7.96 7.83 14.07
N ALA A 559 -8.13 6.66 14.69
CA ALA A 559 -8.43 5.41 14.01
C ALA A 559 -9.28 4.50 14.92
N ASN A 560 -9.27 3.17 14.76
CA ASN A 560 -10.17 2.31 15.56
C ASN A 560 -9.72 2.27 17.03
N GLY A 561 -10.67 2.12 17.95
CA GLY A 561 -10.34 1.86 19.36
C GLY A 561 -9.62 0.52 19.47
N MET A 562 -10.25 -0.52 18.93
CA MET A 562 -9.66 -1.85 18.77
C MET A 562 -9.83 -2.34 17.32
N PHE A 563 -8.76 -2.89 16.75
CA PHE A 563 -8.75 -3.50 15.43
C PHE A 563 -8.30 -4.97 15.52
N ILE A 564 -9.11 -5.88 14.98
CA ILE A 564 -8.81 -7.33 14.96
C ILE A 564 -8.88 -7.79 13.51
N THR A 565 -7.81 -8.38 12.99
CA THR A 565 -7.81 -8.92 11.63
C THR A 565 -7.13 -10.27 11.54
N LEU A 566 -7.78 -11.21 10.85
CA LEU A 566 -7.27 -12.57 10.63
C LEU A 566 -6.88 -13.25 11.95
N SER A 567 -7.63 -13.01 13.03
CA SER A 567 -7.28 -13.44 14.39
C SER A 567 -8.54 -13.92 15.10
N ASP A 568 -8.60 -15.20 15.41
CA ASP A 568 -9.77 -15.89 15.94
C ASP A 568 -9.73 -16.01 17.47
N HIS A 569 -10.86 -16.30 18.10
CA HIS A 569 -10.97 -16.59 19.54
C HIS A 569 -10.49 -15.47 20.46
N THR A 570 -10.65 -14.19 20.06
CA THR A 570 -10.37 -13.06 20.96
C THR A 570 -11.51 -12.90 21.97
N THR A 571 -11.18 -12.81 23.26
CA THR A 571 -12.15 -12.53 24.34
C THR A 571 -11.88 -11.16 24.95
N VAL A 572 -12.92 -10.31 25.03
CA VAL A 572 -12.86 -9.00 25.67
C VAL A 572 -13.92 -8.94 26.76
N THR A 573 -13.53 -8.65 27.99
CA THR A 573 -14.42 -8.65 29.16
C THR A 573 -14.17 -7.43 30.05
N ASP A 574 -15.24 -6.86 30.61
CA ASP A 574 -15.17 -5.73 31.56
C ASP A 574 -14.35 -4.52 31.04
N THR A 575 -14.35 -4.31 29.72
CA THR A 575 -13.42 -3.39 29.05
C THR A 575 -14.16 -2.22 28.40
N THR A 576 -13.59 -1.01 28.54
CA THR A 576 -14.05 0.19 27.85
C THR A 576 -13.23 0.43 26.59
N ILE A 577 -13.88 0.58 25.43
CA ILE A 577 -13.24 0.87 24.14
C ILE A 577 -13.82 2.16 23.57
N SER A 578 -12.96 3.12 23.21
CA SER A 578 -13.38 4.39 22.63
C SER A 578 -12.55 4.78 21.42
N SER A 579 -13.20 5.41 20.44
CA SER A 579 -12.56 5.93 19.23
C SER A 579 -13.18 7.26 18.87
N ALA A 580 -12.38 8.30 18.65
CA ALA A 580 -12.90 9.61 18.28
C ALA A 580 -13.21 9.79 16.78
N ASP A 581 -12.66 8.93 15.89
CA ASP A 581 -12.74 9.13 14.43
C ASP A 581 -13.26 7.91 13.65
N ARG A 582 -12.95 6.68 14.07
CA ARG A 582 -13.41 5.45 13.41
C ARG A 582 -14.23 4.56 14.34
N SER A 583 -14.43 3.31 13.96
CA SER A 583 -15.21 2.36 14.77
C SER A 583 -14.60 2.18 16.16
N GLY A 584 -15.46 2.00 17.17
CA GLY A 584 -15.00 1.61 18.50
C GLY A 584 -14.23 0.30 18.43
N LEU A 585 -14.85 -0.73 17.83
CA LEU A 585 -14.21 -2.00 17.49
C LEU A 585 -14.46 -2.33 16.01
N SER A 586 -13.40 -2.72 15.31
CA SER A 586 -13.48 -3.22 13.93
C SER A 586 -12.81 -4.59 13.83
N ALA A 587 -13.56 -5.59 13.37
CA ALA A 587 -13.10 -6.96 13.25
C ALA A 587 -13.30 -7.49 11.82
N SER A 588 -12.24 -8.06 11.24
CA SER A 588 -12.27 -8.66 9.92
C SER A 588 -11.66 -10.05 9.92
N ARG A 589 -12.45 -11.06 9.55
CA ARG A 589 -12.03 -12.48 9.63
C ARG A 589 -11.53 -12.83 11.04
N ALA A 590 -12.30 -12.44 12.05
CA ALA A 590 -12.01 -12.63 13.46
C ALA A 590 -13.10 -13.49 14.11
N ASN A 591 -13.08 -14.78 13.79
CA ASN A 591 -14.13 -15.70 14.18
C ASN A 591 -14.06 -16.00 15.69
N TYR A 592 -15.17 -16.44 16.28
CA TYR A 592 -15.24 -16.82 17.69
C TYR A 592 -14.84 -15.69 18.66
N THR A 593 -15.08 -14.43 18.28
CA THR A 593 -14.83 -13.26 19.13
C THR A 593 -15.94 -13.12 20.18
N ASN A 594 -15.58 -12.99 21.45
CA ASN A 594 -16.52 -12.89 22.58
C ASN A 594 -16.37 -11.54 23.30
N LEU A 595 -17.42 -10.74 23.30
CA LEU A 595 -17.49 -9.43 23.95
C LEU A 595 -18.51 -9.51 25.10
N ALA A 596 -18.05 -9.40 26.34
CA ALA A 596 -18.87 -9.52 27.54
C ALA A 596 -18.71 -8.30 28.46
N ASN A 597 -19.81 -7.68 28.88
CA ASN A 597 -19.80 -6.48 29.71
C ASN A 597 -18.84 -5.38 29.19
N VAL A 598 -18.82 -5.15 27.86
CA VAL A 598 -17.97 -4.13 27.24
C VAL A 598 -18.71 -2.80 27.15
N THR A 599 -17.98 -1.69 27.25
CA THR A 599 -18.51 -0.35 26.96
C THR A 599 -17.80 0.22 25.73
N ILE A 600 -18.49 0.36 24.60
CA ILE A 600 -17.90 0.82 23.34
C ILE A 600 -18.50 2.17 22.93
N THR A 601 -17.66 3.19 22.71
CA THR A 601 -18.09 4.55 22.32
C THR A 601 -17.40 5.04 21.04
N SER A 602 -18.19 5.48 20.06
CA SER A 602 -17.74 5.96 18.75
C SER A 602 -18.61 7.11 18.23
N PRO A 603 -18.30 8.39 18.55
CA PRO A 603 -19.11 9.55 18.19
C PRO A 603 -19.04 9.96 16.71
N SER A 604 -18.20 9.33 15.89
CA SER A 604 -18.03 9.68 14.46
C SER A 604 -18.35 8.56 13.48
N SER A 605 -18.46 7.31 13.96
CA SER A 605 -18.55 6.12 13.12
C SER A 605 -19.43 5.04 13.76
N ASP A 606 -19.19 3.78 13.40
CA ASP A 606 -19.90 2.62 13.96
C ASP A 606 -19.39 2.28 15.36
N GLY A 607 -20.22 1.66 16.18
CA GLY A 607 -19.80 1.12 17.47
C GLY A 607 -18.91 -0.10 17.24
N ILE A 608 -19.51 -1.14 16.66
CA ILE A 608 -18.85 -2.39 16.27
C ILE A 608 -19.04 -2.59 14.76
N ARG A 609 -17.95 -2.89 14.05
CA ARG A 609 -17.97 -3.27 12.63
C ARG A 609 -17.37 -4.67 12.45
N LEU A 610 -18.15 -5.60 11.92
CA LEU A 610 -17.77 -6.98 11.64
C LEU A 610 -17.79 -7.23 10.13
N SER A 611 -16.73 -7.84 9.61
CA SER A 611 -16.66 -8.27 8.21
C SER A 611 -16.09 -9.69 8.13
N ALA A 612 -16.79 -10.61 7.46
CA ALA A 612 -16.36 -12.00 7.33
C ALA A 612 -15.98 -12.67 8.67
N SER A 613 -16.60 -12.24 9.78
CA SER A 613 -16.26 -12.66 11.15
C SER A 613 -17.43 -13.44 11.74
N HIS A 614 -17.25 -14.75 11.89
CA HIS A 614 -18.33 -15.66 12.25
C HIS A 614 -18.31 -16.00 13.74
N TYR A 615 -19.43 -16.44 14.31
CA TYR A 615 -19.51 -16.87 15.70
C TYR A 615 -19.10 -15.76 16.69
N VAL A 616 -19.57 -14.53 16.46
CA VAL A 616 -19.28 -13.39 17.35
C VAL A 616 -20.41 -13.24 18.36
N THR A 617 -20.07 -13.11 19.64
CA THR A 617 -21.04 -12.93 20.72
C THR A 617 -20.83 -11.59 21.41
N ILE A 618 -21.91 -10.83 21.61
CA ILE A 618 -21.99 -9.58 22.39
C ILE A 618 -23.01 -9.81 23.50
N ARG A 619 -22.58 -9.78 24.77
CA ARG A 619 -23.44 -10.20 25.89
C ARG A 619 -23.19 -9.49 27.22
N ASP A 620 -23.90 -9.93 28.25
CA ASP A 620 -23.70 -9.58 29.67
C ASP A 620 -23.81 -8.07 29.95
N GLY A 621 -24.82 -7.39 29.39
CA GLY A 621 -25.02 -5.96 29.66
C GLY A 621 -24.12 -5.01 28.86
N SER A 622 -23.48 -5.51 27.81
CA SER A 622 -22.60 -4.69 26.95
C SER A 622 -23.29 -3.43 26.44
N SER A 623 -22.62 -2.27 26.55
CA SER A 623 -23.13 -0.96 26.15
C SER A 623 -22.40 -0.43 24.94
N ILE A 624 -23.10 -0.16 23.85
CA ILE A 624 -22.55 0.34 22.59
C ILE A 624 -23.20 1.68 22.26
N THR A 625 -22.39 2.74 22.17
CA THR A 625 -22.85 4.08 21.75
C THR A 625 -22.11 4.50 20.49
N ALA A 626 -22.84 4.73 19.41
CA ALA A 626 -22.30 5.05 18.09
C ALA A 626 -23.07 6.20 17.43
N ASN A 627 -22.40 6.98 16.57
CA ASN A 627 -23.08 8.02 15.78
C ASN A 627 -23.63 7.49 14.44
N ASN A 628 -23.02 6.45 13.87
CA ASN A 628 -23.56 5.77 12.70
C ASN A 628 -24.35 4.53 13.12
N THR A 629 -23.83 3.33 12.86
CA THR A 629 -24.49 2.09 13.23
C THR A 629 -23.98 1.58 14.59
N GLY A 630 -24.85 1.11 15.47
CA GLY A 630 -24.44 0.47 16.72
C GLY A 630 -23.58 -0.76 16.46
N VAL A 631 -24.16 -1.76 15.78
CA VAL A 631 -23.46 -2.97 15.33
C VAL A 631 -23.69 -3.19 13.83
N TYR A 632 -22.61 -3.16 13.04
CA TYR A 632 -22.63 -3.31 11.59
C TYR A 632 -21.96 -4.63 11.20
N CYS A 633 -22.68 -5.51 10.52
CA CYS A 633 -22.18 -6.84 10.10
C CYS A 633 -22.30 -7.04 8.59
N THR A 634 -21.22 -7.51 7.95
CA THR A 634 -21.23 -7.98 6.56
C THR A 634 -20.61 -9.35 6.44
N VAL A 635 -21.25 -10.26 5.71
CA VAL A 635 -20.76 -11.63 5.46
C VAL A 635 -20.38 -12.34 6.77
N SER A 636 -21.10 -12.08 7.85
CA SER A 636 -20.71 -12.48 9.22
C SER A 636 -21.84 -13.30 9.82
N ASN A 637 -21.70 -14.63 9.81
CA ASN A 637 -22.76 -15.53 10.28
C ASN A 637 -22.60 -15.88 11.76
N HIS A 638 -23.67 -16.35 12.39
CA HIS A 638 -23.71 -16.72 13.81
C HIS A 638 -23.33 -15.55 14.72
N ILE A 639 -24.04 -14.44 14.59
CA ILE A 639 -23.84 -13.24 15.41
C ILE A 639 -24.90 -13.22 16.51
N ASP A 640 -24.44 -13.37 17.74
CA ASP A 640 -25.30 -13.38 18.92
C ASP A 640 -25.16 -12.04 19.66
N ILE A 641 -26.26 -11.32 19.82
CA ILE A 641 -26.32 -10.06 20.57
C ILE A 641 -27.41 -10.23 21.63
N ILE A 642 -27.00 -10.35 22.89
CA ILE A 642 -27.86 -10.79 23.98
C ILE A 642 -27.71 -9.81 25.16
N ASP A 643 -28.82 -9.33 25.73
CA ASP A 643 -28.78 -8.44 26.89
C ASP A 643 -27.91 -7.18 26.69
N ALA A 644 -27.80 -6.65 25.47
CA ALA A 644 -26.99 -5.48 25.16
C ALA A 644 -27.81 -4.19 25.12
N THR A 645 -27.17 -3.06 25.46
CA THR A 645 -27.72 -1.71 25.29
C THR A 645 -27.02 -1.01 24.13
N ILE A 646 -27.74 -0.70 23.06
CA ILE A 646 -27.22 -0.10 21.84
C ILE A 646 -27.88 1.26 21.64
N LYS A 647 -27.07 2.32 21.53
CA LYS A 647 -27.50 3.65 21.15
C LYS A 647 -26.80 4.07 19.86
N ALA A 648 -27.57 4.37 18.82
CA ALA A 648 -27.05 4.64 17.49
C ALA A 648 -27.66 5.90 16.86
N GLY A 649 -26.83 6.71 16.21
CA GLY A 649 -27.30 7.90 15.48
C GLY A 649 -27.95 7.60 14.13
N ASN A 650 -27.74 6.40 13.56
CA ASN A 650 -28.46 5.90 12.39
C ASN A 650 -29.16 4.57 12.70
N ASP A 651 -28.54 3.44 12.41
CA ASP A 651 -29.13 2.11 12.60
C ASP A 651 -28.65 1.46 13.89
N GLY A 652 -29.54 0.83 14.66
CA GLY A 652 -29.13 0.11 15.87
C GLY A 652 -28.23 -1.09 15.51
N ILE A 653 -28.80 -2.03 14.77
CA ILE A 653 -28.12 -3.23 14.26
C ILE A 653 -28.35 -3.31 12.76
N TYR A 654 -27.28 -3.45 11.98
CA TYR A 654 -27.31 -3.68 10.55
C TYR A 654 -26.60 -4.99 10.21
N MET A 655 -27.25 -5.85 9.41
CA MET A 655 -26.66 -7.08 8.92
C MET A 655 -26.93 -7.26 7.43
N SER A 656 -25.87 -7.54 6.67
CA SER A 656 -25.91 -7.82 5.24
C SER A 656 -25.19 -9.13 4.92
N GLU A 657 -25.81 -9.98 4.11
CA GLU A 657 -25.28 -11.31 3.76
C GLU A 657 -24.82 -12.12 4.99
N SER A 658 -25.55 -11.98 6.10
CA SER A 658 -25.17 -12.48 7.42
C SER A 658 -26.32 -13.31 7.99
N HIS A 659 -26.06 -14.55 8.39
CA HIS A 659 -27.11 -15.54 8.68
C HIS A 659 -26.99 -16.13 10.08
N TRP A 660 -28.07 -16.75 10.57
CA TRP A 660 -28.11 -17.56 11.81
C TRP A 660 -27.74 -16.80 13.09
N GLY A 661 -28.14 -15.54 13.22
CA GLY A 661 -27.89 -14.74 14.43
C GLY A 661 -28.99 -14.82 15.48
N ASN A 662 -28.64 -14.54 16.73
CA ASN A 662 -29.57 -14.47 17.86
C ASN A 662 -29.53 -13.10 18.53
N LEU A 663 -30.54 -12.27 18.27
CA LEU A 663 -30.70 -10.93 18.82
C LEU A 663 -31.81 -10.96 19.89
N THR A 664 -31.41 -11.17 21.14
CA THR A 664 -32.34 -11.41 22.25
C THR A 664 -32.20 -10.40 23.40
N ASN A 665 -33.32 -9.86 23.89
CA ASN A 665 -33.40 -9.02 25.09
C ASN A 665 -32.50 -7.77 25.03
N ASN A 666 -32.33 -7.18 23.85
CA ASN A 666 -31.52 -5.97 23.68
C ASN A 666 -32.36 -4.69 23.85
N ILE A 667 -31.74 -3.65 24.38
CA ILE A 667 -32.29 -2.28 24.42
C ILE A 667 -31.63 -1.48 23.30
N ILE A 668 -32.40 -1.09 22.29
CA ILE A 668 -31.91 -0.44 21.07
C ILE A 668 -32.57 0.94 20.92
N ASP A 669 -31.78 2.00 21.07
CA ASP A 669 -32.18 3.39 20.81
C ASP A 669 -31.50 3.87 19.51
N ALA A 670 -32.25 3.92 18.41
CA ALA A 670 -31.71 4.22 17.09
C ALA A 670 -32.59 5.21 16.32
N VAL A 671 -31.98 6.16 15.59
CA VAL A 671 -32.71 7.24 14.91
C VAL A 671 -33.35 6.79 13.60
N GLN A 672 -32.67 6.00 12.77
CA GLN A 672 -33.20 5.58 11.47
C GLN A 672 -33.95 4.26 11.58
N ARG A 673 -33.22 3.15 11.71
CA ARG A 673 -33.79 1.81 11.88
C ARG A 673 -33.30 1.16 13.16
N GLY A 674 -34.15 0.38 13.83
CA GLY A 674 -33.73 -0.40 14.99
C GLY A 674 -32.83 -1.57 14.58
N ILE A 675 -33.41 -2.55 13.89
CA ILE A 675 -32.73 -3.71 13.32
C ILE A 675 -32.98 -3.74 11.82
N PHE A 676 -31.92 -3.81 11.01
CA PHE A 676 -32.01 -3.89 9.56
C PHE A 676 -31.24 -5.09 9.03
N LEU A 677 -31.95 -6.01 8.39
CA LEU A 677 -31.43 -7.21 7.73
C LEU A 677 -31.62 -7.09 6.21
N THR A 678 -30.55 -7.26 5.44
CA THR A 678 -30.61 -7.39 3.97
C THR A 678 -29.88 -8.65 3.52
N THR A 679 -30.50 -9.45 2.65
CA THR A 679 -29.97 -10.76 2.21
C THR A 679 -29.50 -11.61 3.39
N SER A 680 -30.25 -11.56 4.49
CA SER A 680 -29.83 -12.08 5.80
C SER A 680 -30.96 -12.88 6.43
N GLY A 681 -30.69 -14.15 6.72
CA GLY A 681 -31.74 -15.12 7.06
C GLY A 681 -31.46 -15.94 8.30
N ASP A 682 -32.49 -16.64 8.76
CA ASP A 682 -32.46 -17.51 9.93
C ASP A 682 -32.12 -16.80 11.26
N HIS A 683 -32.48 -15.52 11.41
CA HIS A 683 -32.25 -14.77 12.65
C HIS A 683 -33.39 -14.93 13.66
N ASN A 684 -33.02 -14.98 14.95
CA ASN A 684 -33.97 -14.89 16.06
C ASN A 684 -33.94 -13.47 16.66
N LEU A 685 -35.01 -12.72 16.50
CA LEU A 685 -35.22 -11.37 17.02
C LEU A 685 -36.26 -11.44 18.16
N THR A 686 -35.80 -11.67 19.39
CA THR A 686 -36.69 -11.99 20.52
C THR A 686 -36.59 -10.98 21.66
N ALA A 687 -37.73 -10.49 22.14
CA ALA A 687 -37.82 -9.65 23.34
C ALA A 687 -36.95 -8.37 23.33
N ASN A 688 -36.65 -7.81 22.16
CA ASN A 688 -35.89 -6.57 22.07
C ASN A 688 -36.78 -5.36 22.33
N ASN A 689 -36.26 -4.35 23.05
CA ASN A 689 -36.90 -3.05 23.24
C ASN A 689 -36.25 -2.04 22.29
N ILE A 690 -36.98 -1.62 21.25
CA ILE A 690 -36.48 -0.77 20.16
C ILE A 690 -37.20 0.57 20.18
N THR A 691 -36.46 1.67 20.34
CA THR A 691 -37.03 3.01 20.52
C THR A 691 -36.44 4.05 19.55
N ASN A 692 -37.15 5.16 19.36
CA ASN A 692 -36.76 6.39 18.66
C ASN A 692 -36.52 6.30 17.15
N TYR A 693 -36.84 5.16 16.52
CA TYR A 693 -36.68 4.99 15.08
C TYR A 693 -37.67 5.87 14.30
N THR A 694 -37.16 6.49 13.24
CA THR A 694 -37.89 7.38 12.33
C THR A 694 -38.23 6.71 11.00
N ILE A 695 -37.53 5.64 10.62
CA ILE A 695 -37.81 4.85 9.41
C ILE A 695 -38.58 3.58 9.78
N THR A 696 -37.98 2.66 10.54
CA THR A 696 -38.63 1.38 10.90
C THR A 696 -37.98 0.75 12.14
N GLY A 697 -38.75 0.08 12.99
CA GLY A 697 -38.19 -0.66 14.14
C GLY A 697 -37.41 -1.88 13.67
N ILE A 698 -38.04 -2.78 12.92
CA ILE A 698 -37.39 -3.96 12.30
C ILE A 698 -37.63 -3.93 10.78
N HIS A 699 -36.55 -3.98 10.00
CA HIS A 699 -36.59 -3.98 8.54
C HIS A 699 -35.91 -5.23 7.97
N LEU A 700 -36.63 -6.00 7.15
CA LEU A 700 -36.12 -7.10 6.34
C LEU A 700 -36.19 -6.72 4.86
N GLU A 701 -35.09 -6.89 4.13
CA GLU A 701 -34.97 -6.53 2.72
C GLU A 701 -34.23 -7.62 1.92
N GLU A 702 -34.48 -7.68 0.61
CA GLU A 702 -33.67 -8.42 -0.38
C GLU A 702 -33.35 -9.87 0.02
N TYR A 703 -34.37 -10.73 0.10
CA TYR A 703 -34.23 -12.16 0.41
C TYR A 703 -33.74 -12.44 1.83
N SER A 704 -34.21 -11.66 2.80
CA SER A 704 -33.96 -11.92 4.22
C SER A 704 -34.95 -12.96 4.77
N THR A 705 -34.62 -14.24 4.58
CA THR A 705 -35.55 -15.37 4.74
C THR A 705 -35.56 -15.99 6.14
N ASN A 706 -36.66 -16.64 6.53
CA ASN A 706 -36.76 -17.45 7.76
C ASN A 706 -36.40 -16.72 9.07
N ASN A 707 -36.71 -15.43 9.17
CA ASN A 707 -36.42 -14.62 10.35
C ASN A 707 -37.58 -14.64 11.36
N THR A 708 -37.28 -14.88 12.64
CA THR A 708 -38.26 -14.97 13.72
C THR A 708 -38.27 -13.69 14.56
N MET A 709 -39.41 -13.02 14.70
CA MET A 709 -39.62 -11.75 15.41
C MET A 709 -40.68 -11.91 16.50
N VAL A 710 -40.25 -12.17 17.73
CA VAL A 710 -41.16 -12.53 18.83
C VAL A 710 -40.99 -11.64 20.05
N GLY A 711 -42.08 -11.04 20.54
CA GLY A 711 -42.06 -10.36 21.84
C GLY A 711 -41.31 -9.03 21.89
N ASN A 712 -40.99 -8.40 20.77
CA ASN A 712 -40.27 -7.13 20.73
C ASN A 712 -41.19 -5.95 21.08
N ASP A 713 -40.69 -5.00 21.88
CA ASP A 713 -41.38 -3.76 22.26
C ASP A 713 -40.86 -2.61 21.39
N LEU A 714 -41.77 -1.93 20.68
CA LEU A 714 -41.44 -0.99 19.61
C LEU A 714 -42.00 0.41 19.90
N THR A 715 -41.11 1.39 20.03
CA THR A 715 -41.48 2.80 20.26
C THR A 715 -40.95 3.70 19.15
N ARG A 716 -41.78 3.95 18.14
CA ARG A 716 -41.47 4.85 17.02
C ARG A 716 -41.38 6.32 17.41
N ASN A 717 -40.56 7.08 16.69
CA ASN A 717 -40.53 8.54 16.68
C ASN A 717 -40.87 9.07 15.29
N GLY A 718 -42.15 9.06 14.93
CA GLY A 718 -42.62 9.56 13.63
C GLY A 718 -42.52 8.57 12.46
N SER A 719 -42.04 7.35 12.70
CA SER A 719 -42.08 6.27 11.70
C SER A 719 -43.53 5.85 11.35
N GLU A 720 -43.75 5.56 10.07
CA GLU A 720 -45.01 5.02 9.54
C GLU A 720 -45.22 3.55 9.94
N PHE A 721 -44.15 2.75 9.90
CA PHE A 721 -44.19 1.30 10.08
C PHE A 721 -43.24 0.84 11.18
N ASP A 722 -43.76 0.04 12.11
CA ASP A 722 -42.96 -0.54 13.17
C ASP A 722 -42.11 -1.71 12.63
N ILE A 723 -42.68 -2.52 11.72
CA ILE A 723 -41.98 -3.64 11.06
C ILE A 723 -42.19 -3.54 9.53
N ARG A 724 -41.10 -3.65 8.77
CA ARG A 724 -41.10 -3.61 7.30
C ARG A 724 -40.47 -4.89 6.74
N ILE A 725 -41.14 -5.53 5.80
CA ILE A 725 -40.64 -6.72 5.08
C ILE A 725 -40.77 -6.46 3.58
N ASN A 726 -39.64 -6.39 2.89
CA ASN A 726 -39.51 -6.13 1.46
C ASN A 726 -38.78 -7.30 0.80
N ASP A 727 -39.42 -7.94 -0.18
CA ASP A 727 -38.85 -9.06 -0.97
C ASP A 727 -38.18 -10.15 -0.10
N SER A 728 -38.79 -10.46 1.04
CA SER A 728 -38.27 -11.35 2.08
C SER A 728 -39.38 -12.26 2.60
N ASN A 729 -39.12 -13.56 2.75
CA ASN A 729 -40.14 -14.61 2.96
C ASN A 729 -39.90 -15.44 4.23
N ASP A 730 -40.85 -16.31 4.56
CA ASP A 730 -40.77 -17.27 5.68
C ASP A 730 -40.57 -16.64 7.07
N ALA A 731 -40.86 -15.35 7.24
CA ALA A 731 -40.69 -14.68 8.52
C ALA A 731 -41.81 -15.03 9.51
N VAL A 732 -41.46 -15.23 10.78
CA VAL A 732 -42.44 -15.46 11.87
C VAL A 732 -42.58 -14.21 12.70
N ILE A 733 -43.78 -13.68 12.87
CA ILE A 733 -44.05 -12.49 13.68
C ILE A 733 -45.14 -12.83 14.71
N ALA A 734 -44.77 -12.80 15.99
CA ALA A 734 -45.69 -13.14 17.07
C ALA A 734 -45.48 -12.24 18.30
N LYS A 735 -46.57 -11.85 18.95
CA LYS A 735 -46.57 -11.21 20.29
C LYS A 735 -45.68 -9.96 20.44
N ASN A 736 -45.42 -9.19 19.39
CA ASN A 736 -44.72 -7.90 19.52
C ASN A 736 -45.67 -6.83 20.12
N GLU A 737 -45.12 -5.78 20.72
CA GLU A 737 -45.89 -4.66 21.31
C GLU A 737 -45.41 -3.33 20.73
N SER A 738 -46.28 -2.33 20.71
CA SER A 738 -45.94 -0.97 20.26
C SER A 738 -46.68 0.07 21.11
N THR A 739 -46.09 1.25 21.24
CA THR A 739 -46.74 2.41 21.88
C THR A 739 -47.90 2.97 21.07
N ALA A 740 -47.95 2.69 19.76
CA ALA A 740 -49.20 2.78 19.02
C ALA A 740 -50.10 1.63 19.47
N ALA A 741 -51.39 1.88 19.68
CA ALA A 741 -52.34 0.91 20.26
C ALA A 741 -52.39 -0.49 19.60
N ASN A 742 -51.73 -0.67 18.44
CA ASN A 742 -51.27 -1.92 17.80
C ASN A 742 -50.04 -1.56 16.91
N TYR A 743 -49.09 -2.48 16.69
CA TYR A 743 -47.96 -2.23 15.76
C TYR A 743 -48.42 -2.14 14.29
N THR A 744 -47.68 -1.43 13.44
CA THR A 744 -47.98 -1.30 11.99
C THR A 744 -46.94 -2.01 11.10
N PHE A 745 -47.41 -2.71 10.07
CA PHE A 745 -46.57 -3.43 9.11
C PHE A 745 -46.58 -2.82 7.71
N TYR A 746 -45.47 -3.00 6.99
CA TYR A 746 -45.40 -2.85 5.53
C TYR A 746 -44.85 -4.11 4.89
N LEU A 747 -45.63 -4.74 4.01
CA LEU A 747 -45.25 -5.95 3.26
C LEU A 747 -45.27 -5.61 1.77
N THR A 748 -44.14 -5.80 1.07
CA THR A 748 -44.02 -5.52 -0.37
C THR A 748 -43.04 -6.49 -1.05
N GLY A 749 -43.17 -6.70 -2.35
CA GLY A 749 -42.36 -7.70 -3.08
C GLY A 749 -42.78 -9.15 -2.77
N ASN A 750 -41.85 -10.10 -2.91
CA ASN A 750 -42.11 -11.50 -2.54
C ASN A 750 -42.03 -11.69 -1.02
N THR A 751 -43.19 -11.84 -0.36
CA THR A 751 -43.30 -12.05 1.09
C THR A 751 -44.02 -13.35 1.46
N SER A 752 -44.00 -14.34 0.54
CA SER A 752 -44.71 -15.60 0.72
C SER A 752 -44.35 -16.26 2.07
N LEU A 753 -45.30 -16.98 2.65
CA LEU A 753 -45.11 -17.82 3.84
C LEU A 753 -44.74 -17.06 5.14
N CYS A 754 -44.89 -15.73 5.18
CA CYS A 754 -44.81 -15.00 6.45
C CYS A 754 -45.97 -15.40 7.38
N THR A 755 -45.64 -15.73 8.63
CA THR A 755 -46.59 -16.15 9.66
C THR A 755 -46.90 -14.99 10.60
N LEU A 756 -48.18 -14.60 10.71
CA LEU A 756 -48.65 -13.55 11.62
C LEU A 756 -49.52 -14.19 12.73
N ASP A 757 -49.01 -14.23 13.96
CA ASP A 757 -49.70 -14.79 15.14
C ASP A 757 -50.06 -13.69 16.15
N THR A 758 -51.00 -12.80 15.78
CA THR A 758 -51.50 -11.70 16.63
C THR A 758 -52.94 -11.27 16.37
N VAL A 759 -53.55 -10.56 17.34
CA VAL A 759 -54.84 -9.88 17.20
C VAL A 759 -54.69 -8.71 16.22
N PHE A 760 -55.06 -8.95 14.96
CA PHE A 760 -54.81 -8.06 13.82
C PHE A 760 -55.80 -6.87 13.75
N ASP A 761 -55.32 -5.62 13.86
CA ASP A 761 -56.11 -4.39 13.66
C ASP A 761 -56.05 -3.91 12.21
N LYS A 762 -57.07 -4.28 11.46
CA LYS A 762 -57.22 -4.11 10.00
C LYS A 762 -57.34 -2.66 9.55
N THR A 763 -57.54 -1.70 10.45
CA THR A 763 -57.91 -0.32 10.11
C THR A 763 -56.72 0.63 9.93
N LYS A 764 -55.49 0.15 10.16
CA LYS A 764 -54.25 0.95 10.15
C LYS A 764 -53.17 0.43 9.21
N VAL A 765 -53.53 -0.47 8.30
CA VAL A 765 -52.65 -0.89 7.20
C VAL A 765 -52.76 0.14 6.09
N GLY A 766 -51.72 0.96 5.91
CA GLY A 766 -51.61 1.87 4.78
C GLY A 766 -51.21 1.08 3.53
N TYR A 767 -52.19 0.72 2.71
CA TYR A 767 -51.96 0.29 1.34
C TYR A 767 -52.65 1.31 0.45
N GLU A 768 -51.90 2.28 -0.08
CA GLU A 768 -52.36 3.13 -1.18
C GLU A 768 -51.83 2.50 -2.49
N ASP A 769 -52.77 2.09 -3.34
CA ASP A 769 -52.52 1.70 -4.73
C ASP A 769 -53.17 2.74 -5.63
N ASP A 770 -52.34 3.62 -6.18
CA ASP A 770 -52.68 4.60 -7.21
C ASP A 770 -52.19 4.17 -8.60
N SER A 771 -51.90 2.87 -8.78
CA SER A 771 -51.63 2.27 -10.09
C SER A 771 -52.85 1.49 -10.61
N ASN A 772 -53.22 1.68 -11.88
CA ASN A 772 -54.33 0.98 -12.53
C ASN A 772 -54.02 -0.51 -12.81
N LEU A 773 -53.50 -1.25 -11.83
CA LEU A 773 -53.18 -2.68 -11.94
C LEU A 773 -54.02 -3.45 -10.91
N THR A 774 -54.98 -4.22 -11.41
CA THR A 774 -55.86 -5.07 -10.61
C THR A 774 -55.04 -6.11 -9.83
N LEU A 775 -54.90 -5.91 -8.52
CA LEU A 775 -54.27 -6.85 -7.60
C LEU A 775 -55.16 -8.09 -7.40
N MET A 776 -54.63 -9.29 -7.63
CA MET A 776 -55.31 -10.55 -7.31
C MET A 776 -54.85 -11.04 -5.94
N TRP A 777 -55.77 -11.18 -5.00
CA TRP A 777 -55.53 -11.85 -3.72
C TRP A 777 -55.84 -13.35 -3.86
N ARG A 778 -54.97 -14.21 -3.35
CA ARG A 778 -55.32 -15.59 -2.98
C ARG A 778 -55.21 -15.68 -1.45
N ILE A 779 -56.32 -15.82 -0.76
CA ILE A 779 -56.34 -16.10 0.68
C ILE A 779 -56.73 -17.56 0.83
N ASP A 780 -55.74 -18.44 1.02
CA ASP A 780 -55.99 -19.79 1.51
C ASP A 780 -55.93 -19.74 3.04
N VAL A 781 -57.09 -19.87 3.71
CA VAL A 781 -57.18 -19.89 5.18
C VAL A 781 -56.85 -21.30 5.66
N LEU A 782 -55.64 -21.51 6.19
CA LEU A 782 -55.31 -22.74 6.93
C LEU A 782 -55.58 -22.52 8.42
N CYS A 783 -56.46 -23.35 8.99
CA CYS A 783 -56.81 -23.27 10.40
C CYS A 783 -56.11 -24.41 11.18
N TRP A 784 -55.25 -24.06 12.13
CA TRP A 784 -54.63 -25.00 13.07
C TRP A 784 -55.20 -24.85 14.47
N ASP A 785 -55.37 -25.98 15.16
CA ASP A 785 -55.62 -26.03 16.60
C ASP A 785 -54.29 -26.36 17.30
N ASN A 786 -53.92 -25.55 18.30
CA ASN A 786 -52.71 -25.74 19.12
C ASN A 786 -52.67 -27.09 19.89
N TYR A 787 -53.74 -27.88 19.94
CA TYR A 787 -53.77 -29.18 20.63
C TYR A 787 -53.39 -30.39 19.76
N HIS A 788 -53.59 -30.35 18.44
CA HIS A 788 -53.35 -31.47 17.55
C HIS A 788 -52.36 -31.02 16.47
N LYS A 789 -51.09 -31.40 16.56
CA LYS A 789 -50.03 -31.04 15.60
C LYS A 789 -50.19 -31.70 14.21
N GLU A 790 -51.42 -31.80 13.69
CA GLU A 790 -51.72 -32.12 12.30
C GLU A 790 -52.82 -31.19 11.77
N PRO A 791 -52.83 -30.82 10.47
CA PRO A 791 -53.84 -29.91 9.95
C PRO A 791 -55.23 -30.56 9.99
N MET A 792 -56.23 -29.80 10.43
CA MET A 792 -57.61 -30.29 10.57
C MET A 792 -58.25 -30.41 9.17
N TRP A 793 -57.97 -31.50 8.47
CA TRP A 793 -58.43 -31.70 7.10
C TRP A 793 -59.84 -32.32 6.99
N THR A 794 -60.43 -32.82 8.07
CA THR A 794 -61.73 -33.51 7.99
C THR A 794 -62.84 -32.79 8.77
N ASN A 795 -63.93 -32.49 8.05
CA ASN A 795 -65.19 -31.86 8.48
C ASN A 795 -65.24 -30.33 8.58
N LEU A 796 -64.52 -29.59 7.74
CA LEU A 796 -64.88 -28.19 7.47
C LEU A 796 -65.93 -28.14 6.34
N THR A 797 -67.17 -27.92 6.73
CA THR A 797 -68.27 -27.65 5.80
C THR A 797 -68.41 -26.14 5.62
N VAL A 798 -68.16 -25.63 4.42
CA VAL A 798 -68.43 -24.21 4.09
C VAL A 798 -69.77 -24.12 3.36
N ARG A 799 -70.76 -23.50 3.99
CA ARG A 799 -72.07 -23.19 3.41
C ARG A 799 -72.09 -21.75 2.93
N TYR A 800 -72.57 -21.54 1.70
CA TYR A 800 -72.81 -20.22 1.14
C TYR A 800 -74.24 -20.13 0.63
N ARG A 801 -74.87 -18.98 0.83
CA ARG A 801 -76.26 -18.71 0.45
C ARG A 801 -76.39 -17.24 0.04
N ASP A 802 -77.09 -16.98 -1.05
CA ASP A 802 -77.48 -15.64 -1.48
C ASP A 802 -78.98 -15.60 -1.78
N ILE A 803 -79.65 -14.55 -1.33
CA ILE A 803 -81.10 -14.34 -1.46
C ILE A 803 -81.31 -12.98 -2.10
N SER A 804 -82.07 -12.93 -3.18
CA SER A 804 -82.43 -11.70 -3.87
C SER A 804 -83.20 -10.76 -2.95
N ASP A 805 -82.66 -9.56 -2.73
CA ASP A 805 -83.32 -8.51 -1.95
C ASP A 805 -84.54 -7.87 -2.65
N TYR A 806 -84.76 -8.16 -3.94
CA TYR A 806 -85.90 -7.59 -4.69
C TYR A 806 -87.21 -8.35 -4.45
N ASN A 807 -87.13 -9.64 -4.13
CA ASN A 807 -88.30 -10.54 -4.01
C ASN A 807 -88.11 -11.68 -3.00
N GLU A 808 -87.02 -11.65 -2.22
CA GLU A 808 -86.63 -12.69 -1.26
C GLU A 808 -86.43 -14.09 -1.88
N SER A 809 -86.25 -14.22 -3.20
CA SER A 809 -85.98 -15.51 -3.83
C SER A 809 -84.51 -15.91 -3.73
N LEU A 810 -84.24 -17.16 -3.36
CA LEU A 810 -82.90 -17.73 -3.32
C LEU A 810 -82.21 -17.60 -4.70
N CYS A 811 -81.09 -16.88 -4.76
CA CYS A 811 -80.27 -16.75 -5.97
C CYS A 811 -79.40 -17.99 -6.18
N TRP A 812 -78.73 -18.43 -5.11
CA TRP A 812 -78.02 -19.71 -5.06
C TRP A 812 -77.72 -20.10 -3.60
N GLU A 813 -77.66 -21.39 -3.32
CA GLU A 813 -77.08 -21.94 -2.10
C GLU A 813 -76.25 -23.17 -2.44
N GLY A 814 -75.18 -23.38 -1.69
CA GLY A 814 -74.33 -24.53 -1.83
C GLY A 814 -73.57 -24.85 -0.54
N GLU A 815 -73.24 -26.12 -0.40
CA GLU A 815 -72.38 -26.64 0.65
C GLU A 815 -71.19 -27.31 -0.03
N THR A 816 -69.97 -26.85 0.25
CA THR A 816 -68.76 -27.59 -0.14
C THR A 816 -68.16 -28.26 1.10
N SER A 817 -68.04 -29.58 1.01
CA SER A 817 -67.24 -30.40 1.91
C SER A 817 -66.00 -30.82 1.13
N ASN A 818 -64.91 -30.08 1.29
CA ASN A 818 -63.63 -30.47 0.70
C ASN A 818 -62.75 -31.04 1.80
N ALA A 819 -62.30 -32.29 1.64
CA ALA A 819 -61.44 -32.99 2.59
C ALA A 819 -60.03 -32.37 2.73
N ASN A 820 -59.79 -31.26 2.00
CA ASN A 820 -58.54 -30.51 2.02
C ASN A 820 -58.76 -29.06 2.50
N GLY A 821 -59.93 -28.68 3.03
CA GLY A 821 -60.16 -27.33 3.58
C GLY A 821 -60.09 -26.15 2.58
N ARG A 822 -60.01 -26.40 1.26
CA ARG A 822 -59.84 -25.37 0.21
C ARG A 822 -61.14 -25.04 -0.51
N LEU A 823 -61.32 -23.76 -0.86
CA LEU A 823 -62.43 -23.25 -1.70
C LEU A 823 -62.19 -23.44 -3.21
N SER A 824 -60.97 -23.79 -3.65
CA SER A 824 -60.64 -24.11 -5.05
C SER A 824 -60.29 -25.59 -5.23
N ASN A 825 -60.56 -26.13 -6.43
CA ASN A 825 -60.32 -27.56 -6.76
C ASN A 825 -58.88 -27.88 -7.23
N ASN A 826 -57.95 -26.93 -7.16
CA ASN A 826 -56.59 -27.13 -7.69
C ASN A 826 -55.65 -27.79 -6.66
N THR A 827 -54.61 -28.47 -7.13
CA THR A 827 -53.53 -29.05 -6.29
C THR A 827 -52.54 -27.96 -5.83
N PHE A 828 -51.68 -28.28 -4.86
CA PHE A 828 -50.58 -27.39 -4.47
C PHE A 828 -49.56 -27.39 -5.62
N GLY A 829 -49.30 -26.23 -6.26
CA GLY A 829 -48.31 -26.09 -7.33
C GLY A 829 -48.82 -25.92 -8.78
N ASP A 830 -50.10 -25.61 -9.00
CA ASP A 830 -50.61 -25.30 -10.34
C ASP A 830 -50.35 -23.81 -10.71
N TYR A 831 -49.43 -23.57 -11.68
CA TYR A 831 -48.97 -22.23 -12.09
C TYR A 831 -49.21 -21.98 -13.59
N GLY A 832 -50.31 -21.30 -13.93
CA GLY A 832 -50.63 -20.83 -15.28
C GLY A 832 -51.79 -19.83 -15.28
N PRO A 833 -51.96 -18.98 -16.32
CA PRO A 833 -53.09 -18.06 -16.40
C PRO A 833 -54.41 -18.85 -16.48
N PRO A 834 -55.47 -18.40 -15.78
CA PRO A 834 -56.67 -19.21 -15.56
C PRO A 834 -57.43 -19.49 -16.86
N THR A 835 -57.93 -20.73 -17.00
CA THR A 835 -58.89 -21.11 -18.04
C THR A 835 -60.33 -21.00 -17.51
N SER A 836 -61.31 -20.87 -18.41
CA SER A 836 -62.73 -20.61 -18.12
C SER A 836 -63.45 -21.68 -17.29
N SER A 837 -62.82 -22.83 -17.01
CA SER A 837 -63.34 -23.91 -16.16
C SER A 837 -62.90 -23.83 -14.69
N SER A 838 -62.12 -22.80 -14.32
CA SER A 838 -61.69 -22.59 -12.94
C SER A 838 -62.85 -22.01 -12.14
N ASN A 839 -63.35 -22.68 -11.09
CA ASN A 839 -64.30 -22.05 -10.16
C ASN A 839 -63.56 -20.95 -9.40
N TRP A 840 -63.87 -19.68 -9.69
CA TRP A 840 -63.18 -18.52 -9.15
C TRP A 840 -63.55 -18.27 -7.68
N LEU A 841 -62.56 -17.95 -6.86
CA LEU A 841 -62.76 -17.39 -5.52
C LEU A 841 -63.44 -16.01 -5.61
N PRO A 842 -64.27 -15.62 -4.62
CA PRO A 842 -64.80 -14.26 -4.54
C PRO A 842 -63.66 -13.24 -4.43
N VAL A 843 -63.70 -12.21 -5.27
CA VAL A 843 -62.87 -11.00 -5.13
C VAL A 843 -63.39 -10.22 -3.93
N ILE A 844 -62.56 -10.01 -2.90
CA ILE A 844 -62.91 -9.13 -1.76
C ILE A 844 -62.41 -7.73 -2.08
N GLU A 845 -63.32 -6.82 -2.43
CA GLU A 845 -63.01 -5.40 -2.62
C GLU A 845 -63.41 -4.61 -1.35
N TYR A 846 -62.50 -3.80 -0.82
CA TYR A 846 -62.72 -3.02 0.42
C TYR A 846 -63.15 -1.59 0.09
N LYS A 847 -64.31 -1.13 0.59
CA LYS A 847 -64.70 0.29 0.58
C LYS A 847 -65.01 0.77 2.00
N GLN A 848 -64.28 1.81 2.41
CA GLN A 848 -64.33 2.43 3.74
C GLN A 848 -65.73 2.99 4.05
N ASN A 849 -66.23 2.80 5.28
CA ASN A 849 -67.42 3.52 5.76
C ASN A 849 -67.06 4.41 6.96
N ALA A 850 -67.23 5.71 6.78
CA ALA A 850 -66.91 6.75 7.75
C ALA A 850 -68.06 6.94 8.76
N SER A 851 -67.98 6.36 9.97
CA SER A 851 -68.72 6.92 11.11
C SER A 851 -68.15 6.50 12.48
N LYS A 852 -68.03 7.49 13.38
CA LYS A 852 -67.49 7.39 14.75
C LYS A 852 -68.50 6.75 15.74
N LYS A 853 -68.54 5.43 15.90
CA LYS A 853 -69.35 4.75 16.94
C LYS A 853 -68.59 3.62 17.67
N MET A 854 -68.80 3.52 18.99
CA MET A 854 -68.11 2.60 19.94
C MET A 854 -68.86 1.28 20.23
N VAL A 855 -69.45 0.61 19.23
CA VAL A 855 -69.97 -0.76 19.40
C VAL A 855 -69.63 -1.58 18.16
N TYR A 856 -68.93 -2.71 18.35
CA TYR A 856 -68.53 -3.63 17.28
C TYR A 856 -69.75 -4.13 16.50
N GLN A 857 -69.77 -3.86 15.20
CA GLN A 857 -70.73 -4.40 14.25
C GLN A 857 -70.01 -5.34 13.26
N PRO A 858 -70.68 -6.37 12.73
CA PRO A 858 -70.13 -7.26 11.72
C PRO A 858 -69.68 -6.50 10.46
N MET A 859 -68.53 -6.89 9.88
CA MET A 859 -67.94 -6.26 8.70
C MET A 859 -68.52 -6.80 7.39
N ASN A 860 -68.48 -5.97 6.36
CA ASN A 860 -69.17 -6.16 5.10
C ASN A 860 -68.21 -6.57 3.97
N CYS A 861 -68.39 -7.73 3.35
CA CYS A 861 -67.70 -8.14 2.12
C CYS A 861 -68.64 -8.15 0.90
N THR A 862 -68.15 -7.64 -0.24
CA THR A 862 -68.80 -7.76 -1.56
C THR A 862 -67.94 -8.64 -2.46
N ALA A 863 -68.53 -9.69 -3.04
CA ALA A 863 -67.89 -10.51 -4.07
C ALA A 863 -68.24 -9.93 -5.45
N VAL A 864 -67.25 -9.53 -6.24
CA VAL A 864 -67.46 -9.05 -7.62
C VAL A 864 -66.86 -10.04 -8.61
N ASN A 865 -67.64 -10.45 -9.61
CA ASN A 865 -67.15 -11.28 -10.71
C ASN A 865 -66.53 -10.39 -11.80
N ARG A 866 -65.39 -10.78 -12.36
CA ARG A 866 -64.68 -10.08 -13.46
C ARG A 866 -65.55 -9.87 -14.70
N TRP A 867 -66.61 -10.66 -14.90
CA TRP A 867 -67.58 -10.50 -15.97
C TRP A 867 -68.41 -9.20 -15.86
N ASP A 868 -68.68 -8.72 -14.64
CA ASP A 868 -69.50 -7.52 -14.42
C ASP A 868 -68.69 -6.22 -14.62
N VAL A 869 -67.38 -6.25 -14.37
CA VAL A 869 -66.46 -5.12 -14.57
C VAL A 869 -66.15 -4.88 -16.05
N LEU A 870 -66.08 -5.94 -16.87
CA LEU A 870 -65.80 -5.86 -18.31
C LEU A 870 -66.96 -5.28 -19.15
N ASN A 871 -68.16 -5.15 -18.57
CA ASN A 871 -69.37 -4.68 -19.27
C ASN A 871 -69.87 -3.29 -18.83
N GLU A 872 -69.08 -2.54 -18.03
CA GLU A 872 -69.39 -1.16 -17.57
C GLU A 872 -70.78 -0.96 -16.93
N ILE A 873 -71.31 -1.95 -16.21
CA ILE A 873 -72.59 -1.82 -15.50
C ILE A 873 -72.32 -1.23 -14.10
N TYR A 874 -72.34 0.09 -13.96
CA TYR A 874 -71.95 0.80 -12.72
C TYR A 874 -73.07 1.20 -11.75
N ASP A 875 -74.31 0.69 -11.88
CA ASP A 875 -75.45 1.17 -11.06
C ASP A 875 -76.16 0.11 -10.22
N LYS A 876 -75.41 -0.70 -9.46
CA LYS A 876 -75.97 -1.62 -8.45
C LYS A 876 -75.31 -1.45 -7.08
N SER A 877 -76.15 -1.36 -6.04
CA SER A 877 -75.74 -1.41 -4.64
C SER A 877 -75.68 -2.87 -4.17
N TYR A 878 -74.51 -3.29 -3.69
CA TYR A 878 -74.27 -4.67 -3.23
C TYR A 878 -74.39 -4.75 -1.69
N LYS A 879 -75.00 -5.84 -1.19
CA LYS A 879 -75.15 -6.12 0.25
C LYS A 879 -74.16 -7.19 0.73
N ASN A 880 -73.97 -7.24 2.04
CA ASN A 880 -72.74 -7.69 2.68
C ASN A 880 -72.74 -9.14 3.20
N ILE A 881 -71.59 -9.82 3.14
CA ILE A 881 -71.34 -11.09 3.83
C ILE A 881 -70.66 -10.85 5.18
N THR A 882 -71.13 -11.53 6.25
CA THR A 882 -70.62 -11.42 7.63
C THR A 882 -70.22 -12.80 8.18
N ALA A 883 -68.95 -12.97 8.55
CA ALA A 883 -68.47 -14.11 9.34
C ALA A 883 -67.48 -13.62 10.40
N VAL A 884 -67.64 -14.11 11.63
CA VAL A 884 -66.82 -13.74 12.81
C VAL A 884 -65.84 -14.88 13.10
N ILE A 885 -64.54 -14.59 13.16
CA ILE A 885 -63.52 -15.50 13.71
C ILE A 885 -63.24 -15.05 15.14
N SER A 886 -63.47 -15.91 16.13
CA SER A 886 -63.24 -15.61 17.55
C SER A 886 -62.61 -16.78 18.31
N GLY A 887 -61.45 -16.54 18.93
CA GLY A 887 -60.73 -17.42 19.86
C GLY A 887 -59.23 -17.09 19.92
N PRO A 888 -58.52 -17.22 21.06
CA PRO A 888 -57.05 -17.11 21.10
C PRO A 888 -56.40 -18.32 20.40
N GLY A 889 -55.40 -18.07 19.56
CA GLY A 889 -54.62 -19.13 18.88
C GLY A 889 -54.94 -19.36 17.39
N ALA A 890 -55.45 -18.36 16.67
CA ALA A 890 -55.59 -18.44 15.21
C ALA A 890 -54.37 -17.79 14.52
N THR A 891 -53.51 -18.61 13.91
CA THR A 891 -52.40 -18.15 13.08
C THR A 891 -52.89 -17.86 11.66
N ILE A 892 -52.61 -16.67 11.13
CA ILE A 892 -52.91 -16.33 9.74
C ILE A 892 -51.63 -16.56 8.93
N LEU A 893 -51.64 -17.58 8.06
CA LEU A 893 -50.64 -17.75 7.01
C LEU A 893 -51.02 -16.83 5.85
N VAL A 894 -50.17 -15.86 5.53
CA VAL A 894 -50.39 -14.98 4.38
C VAL A 894 -49.54 -15.52 3.22
N ASP A 895 -50.20 -16.20 2.27
CA ASP A 895 -49.58 -16.52 0.98
C ASP A 895 -49.81 -15.37 -0.01
N ALA A 896 -48.92 -14.39 0.03
CA ALA A 896 -48.86 -13.36 -1.01
C ALA A 896 -48.10 -13.91 -2.23
N GLY A 897 -48.80 -14.62 -3.10
CA GLY A 897 -48.25 -15.12 -4.37
C GLY A 897 -48.34 -14.08 -5.50
N HIS A 898 -47.18 -13.52 -5.88
CA HIS A 898 -46.84 -12.67 -7.04
C HIS A 898 -47.72 -11.44 -7.39
N THR A 899 -47.12 -10.24 -7.28
CA THR A 899 -47.45 -9.07 -8.12
C THR A 899 -46.62 -9.10 -9.41
N PRO A 900 -47.22 -8.83 -10.58
CA PRO A 900 -46.44 -8.44 -11.75
C PRO A 900 -45.82 -7.05 -11.49
N ASN A 901 -44.51 -6.94 -11.73
CA ASN A 901 -43.75 -5.70 -11.92
C ASN A 901 -43.26 -4.87 -10.71
N GLY A 902 -42.99 -5.47 -9.55
CA GLY A 902 -42.03 -4.89 -8.59
C GLY A 902 -40.59 -4.81 -9.14
N LYS A 903 -40.28 -5.66 -10.13
CA LYS A 903 -38.94 -5.85 -10.71
C LYS A 903 -38.47 -4.75 -11.68
N CYS A 904 -39.36 -3.84 -12.10
CA CYS A 904 -39.00 -2.69 -12.93
C CYS A 904 -38.61 -1.43 -12.13
N TYR A 905 -39.05 -1.32 -10.86
CA TYR A 905 -38.71 -0.15 -10.02
C TYR A 905 -37.20 -0.02 -9.79
N TYR A 906 -36.45 -1.13 -9.80
CA TYR A 906 -35.01 -1.13 -9.55
C TYR A 906 -34.14 -0.88 -10.80
N CYS A 907 -34.71 -0.93 -12.00
CA CYS A 907 -34.00 -0.72 -13.29
C CYS A 907 -34.38 0.60 -13.98
N HIS A 908 -35.39 1.30 -13.48
CA HIS A 908 -35.97 2.50 -14.09
C HIS A 908 -36.07 3.63 -13.05
N GLU A 909 -35.10 4.54 -13.07
CA GLU A 909 -35.00 5.68 -12.14
C GLU A 909 -36.26 6.57 -12.12
N ASP A 910 -36.99 6.64 -13.24
CA ASP A 910 -38.25 7.38 -13.39
C ASP A 910 -39.41 6.80 -12.58
N LYS A 911 -39.33 5.53 -12.17
CA LYS A 911 -40.35 4.88 -11.33
C LYS A 911 -40.09 5.08 -9.84
N LEU A 912 -38.83 5.28 -9.45
CA LEU A 912 -38.42 5.56 -8.07
C LEU A 912 -38.62 7.02 -7.65
N ARG A 913 -38.93 7.92 -8.59
CA ARG A 913 -39.08 9.35 -8.33
C ARG A 913 -40.52 9.84 -8.58
N TYR A 914 -40.98 10.80 -7.79
CA TYR A 914 -42.13 11.62 -8.12
C TYR A 914 -41.83 12.47 -9.37
N ALA A 915 -42.86 13.05 -9.99
CA ALA A 915 -42.69 13.91 -11.18
C ALA A 915 -41.80 15.15 -10.92
N ASP A 916 -41.57 15.51 -9.66
CA ASP A 916 -40.68 16.60 -9.23
C ASP A 916 -39.22 16.17 -9.01
N GLY A 917 -38.90 14.90 -9.26
CA GLY A 917 -37.55 14.34 -9.14
C GLY A 917 -37.17 13.86 -7.73
N THR A 918 -38.03 13.99 -6.72
CA THR A 918 -37.79 13.44 -5.38
C THR A 918 -38.08 11.94 -5.33
N TYR A 919 -37.32 11.16 -4.55
CA TYR A 919 -37.57 9.72 -4.44
C TYR A 919 -38.90 9.44 -3.72
N LYS A 920 -39.72 8.57 -4.30
CA LYS A 920 -40.97 8.07 -3.67
C LYS A 920 -40.69 7.32 -2.37
N PHE A 921 -39.51 6.69 -2.29
CA PHE A 921 -39.04 6.00 -1.10
C PHE A 921 -37.65 6.57 -0.73
N PRO A 922 -37.55 7.42 0.30
CA PRO A 922 -36.26 7.92 0.76
C PRO A 922 -35.40 6.75 1.26
N ASN A 923 -34.15 6.70 0.79
CA ASN A 923 -33.12 5.69 1.13
C ASN A 923 -33.29 4.28 0.51
N THR A 924 -34.11 4.11 -0.52
CA THR A 924 -34.06 2.92 -1.40
C THR A 924 -33.00 3.13 -2.48
N THR A 925 -31.94 2.31 -2.51
CA THR A 925 -30.86 2.39 -3.50
C THR A 925 -31.31 1.84 -4.87
N HIS A 926 -31.07 2.60 -5.94
CA HIS A 926 -31.23 2.16 -7.32
C HIS A 926 -30.04 1.28 -7.72
N TRP A 927 -30.28 0.11 -8.33
CA TRP A 927 -29.26 -0.91 -8.56
C TRP A 927 -28.64 -0.75 -9.97
N ILE A 928 -27.31 -0.78 -10.08
CA ILE A 928 -26.59 -0.58 -11.37
C ILE A 928 -25.46 -1.59 -11.66
N GLU A 929 -25.08 -2.47 -10.73
CA GLU A 929 -23.94 -3.39 -10.94
C GLU A 929 -24.35 -4.78 -11.43
N TYR A 930 -24.40 -4.95 -12.75
CA TYR A 930 -24.43 -6.25 -13.41
C TYR A 930 -23.03 -6.63 -13.93
N ASN A 931 -22.12 -7.08 -13.05
CA ASN A 931 -20.75 -7.42 -13.48
C ASN A 931 -20.20 -8.76 -12.97
N ARG A 932 -21.05 -9.75 -12.67
CA ARG A 932 -20.57 -11.15 -12.56
C ARG A 932 -20.99 -11.97 -13.77
N THR A 933 -19.98 -12.38 -14.55
CA THR A 933 -20.10 -13.46 -15.52
C THR A 933 -20.36 -14.76 -14.76
N ILE A 934 -21.56 -15.32 -14.86
CA ILE A 934 -21.89 -16.63 -14.29
C ILE A 934 -21.23 -17.68 -15.20
N MET A 935 -20.17 -18.31 -14.71
CA MET A 935 -19.51 -19.46 -15.32
C MET A 935 -19.52 -20.60 -14.31
N ASP A 936 -20.65 -21.30 -14.15
CA ASP A 936 -20.65 -22.76 -14.03
C ASP A 936 -22.06 -23.35 -14.17
N ALA A 937 -22.10 -24.57 -14.71
CA ALA A 937 -23.29 -25.26 -15.20
C ALA A 937 -23.89 -26.21 -14.14
N SER A 938 -24.92 -25.76 -13.43
CA SER A 938 -25.97 -26.64 -12.89
C SER A 938 -27.29 -25.87 -12.81
N LEU A 939 -28.07 -25.96 -13.89
CA LEU A 939 -29.36 -25.29 -14.12
C LEU A 939 -30.55 -26.02 -13.44
N ASP A 940 -30.37 -26.53 -12.23
CA ASP A 940 -31.48 -27.16 -11.46
C ASP A 940 -32.05 -26.26 -10.36
N ASP A 941 -31.57 -25.01 -10.25
CA ASP A 941 -32.27 -23.96 -9.51
C ASP A 941 -33.06 -23.09 -10.52
N PRO A 942 -34.41 -23.16 -10.55
CA PRO A 942 -35.22 -22.32 -11.42
C PRO A 942 -35.15 -20.81 -11.08
N TYR A 943 -34.39 -20.42 -10.06
CA TYR A 943 -34.22 -19.04 -9.62
C TYR A 943 -32.78 -18.54 -9.77
N THR A 944 -32.38 -18.16 -10.99
CA THR A 944 -31.21 -17.27 -11.16
C THR A 944 -31.64 -15.81 -10.96
N PRO A 945 -31.20 -15.08 -9.90
CA PRO A 945 -31.75 -13.76 -9.56
C PRO A 945 -31.27 -12.62 -10.48
N GLY A 946 -32.23 -11.75 -10.86
CA GLY A 946 -32.02 -10.40 -11.39
C GLY A 946 -32.45 -10.14 -12.86
N ARG A 947 -32.76 -11.16 -13.67
CA ARG A 947 -33.29 -10.88 -15.02
C ARG A 947 -34.71 -10.30 -14.93
N CYS A 948 -34.89 -9.04 -15.34
CA CYS A 948 -36.19 -8.53 -15.74
C CYS A 948 -36.61 -9.24 -17.03
N ILE A 949 -37.59 -10.15 -16.95
CA ILE A 949 -38.09 -10.92 -18.10
C ILE A 949 -38.71 -10.01 -19.18
N ASP A 950 -39.22 -8.84 -18.79
CA ASP A 950 -39.89 -7.90 -19.70
C ASP A 950 -38.95 -6.91 -20.43
N CYS A 951 -37.71 -6.67 -19.94
CA CYS A 951 -36.82 -5.65 -20.52
C CYS A 951 -35.61 -6.22 -21.30
N HIS A 952 -35.38 -7.53 -21.28
CA HIS A 952 -34.21 -8.16 -21.95
C HIS A 952 -34.56 -9.33 -22.88
N ASN A 953 -35.84 -9.48 -23.26
CA ASN A 953 -36.28 -10.47 -24.26
C ASN A 953 -36.94 -9.83 -25.50
N GLU A 954 -36.67 -8.56 -25.78
CA GLU A 954 -36.84 -8.06 -27.15
C GLU A 954 -35.57 -8.37 -27.95
N THR A 955 -35.75 -9.16 -29.00
CA THR A 955 -34.74 -9.54 -30.02
C THR A 955 -34.05 -8.35 -30.67
#